data_AF-A0A919CVM9-F1
#
_entry.id   AF-A0A919CVM9-F1
#
_cell.length_a   1.000
_cell.length_b   1.000
_cell.length_c   1.000
_cell.angle_alpha   90.00
_cell.angle_beta   90.00
_cell.angle_gamma   90.00
#
_symmetry.space_group_name_H-M   'P 1'
#
loop_
_entity.id
_entity.type
_entity.pdbx_description
1 polymer ?
#
loop_
_entity_poly.entity_id
_entity_poly.type
_entity_poly.pdbx_seq_one_letter_code
_entity_poly.pdbx_strand_id
1 'polypeptide(L)'
;MSTVVDERLRRLRRELDDHSRIADRLGLDLERPLRSLNDGYPENAVALVGKLTEKLLKELWRHHDVEGDPATKALNDLVKRCRPYIRSSTVLDALDDIRRLRNRSTHDGYDISDEDGLLAVRRLVDVLVWFTDTGSAALLGGEPDLAPEVARRCEFLAGLHVTLGYRQAKRFVLSPDTVYLLFCRESGIRLEYVELMLSRDADDLGAVLASRGGELLRTRLPKLTRFVVVDDDGRSGGSGALHQLLGTDFRIVRYDGFVDTVVSLDIHLSGLTGNTVEEVADGTTPQPRLAVAATALTTDPRTGEQTVTESGDAAGLLTRLARGSANILVTGRPGSGKSTLLCALATDPGIRRFRFYFDLGLKPKDEPFSEYAARLLAPAMAPSDRSRAYDLFLYLIRSGTALCVLDAVDEGVEEPSAAGFLRLFTDLAAVLSAESAVVMSSRVSFLADSPQVRQLLDNGAGRSEQLVEQMYANGIEPSRVPHFHVVRLTEPEATPLERRLTTRLGLPLGQPLADILGAHITRTLAEAGRPDLERRLPAALGRPFLADRTVFSLLDLHRVLGADAFTGGRLDPAACVLAPLLRPAGPDHVAFVHTAYQELLAARYLSDPANLDAAADIPGGAFLTEQVRAFLAGLSGDAGDTRDDCVLPAGAYVVGPAERLLIRRVERPVRFDRRAVTVARYRRFLDALDADGTSRWDHPDQPAHVTHRPWTDRLRHRDYYENPRYDDHPAICVNWWSAYAFAAFEGKRLPTALEWEAAARGADGRLFPWGDAPDTSRVNCADAWVGHPVVTYQAWYRDFAGDAVRRAGATPSDERPGNRSPFGVRDMVGNCWEWTSTSLDDPAEAVICGGSYDNPMRAVQTSTKGLYRKRGGSNAVGFRCVQDVDPVDGPATTPAAGTSATEGTTTA
;
A
#
# COMPACT_ATOMS: atom_id res chain seq x y z
N MET A 1 -27.73 -34.56 16.42
CA MET A 1 -27.38 -33.17 16.80
C MET A 1 -26.76 -33.18 18.20
N SER A 2 -25.69 -32.43 18.45
CA SER A 2 -24.93 -32.51 19.71
C SER A 2 -25.60 -31.69 20.82
N THR A 3 -25.44 -32.12 22.08
CA THR A 3 -25.97 -31.44 23.28
C THR A 3 -25.56 -29.96 23.41
N VAL A 4 -24.51 -29.54 22.68
CA VAL A 4 -24.01 -28.16 22.62
C VAL A 4 -24.87 -27.27 21.73
N VAL A 5 -25.40 -27.80 20.61
CA VAL A 5 -26.30 -27.08 19.70
C VAL A 5 -27.63 -26.79 20.41
N ASP A 6 -28.15 -27.75 21.18
CA ASP A 6 -29.40 -27.59 21.93
C ASP A 6 -29.31 -26.53 23.05
N GLU A 7 -28.15 -26.38 23.69
CA GLU A 7 -27.92 -25.34 24.69
C GLU A 7 -27.82 -23.95 24.03
N ARG A 8 -27.14 -23.84 22.88
CA ARG A 8 -27.06 -22.60 22.09
C ARG A 8 -28.43 -22.17 21.57
N LEU A 9 -29.23 -23.10 21.06
CA LEU A 9 -30.61 -22.84 20.63
C LEU A 9 -31.49 -22.36 21.80
N ARG A 10 -31.38 -22.97 22.99
CA ARG A 10 -32.09 -22.52 24.20
C ARG A 10 -31.66 -21.13 24.66
N ARG A 11 -30.39 -20.77 24.46
CA ARG A 11 -29.90 -19.40 24.73
C ARG A 11 -30.45 -18.40 23.72
N LEU A 12 -30.37 -18.69 22.43
CA LEU A 12 -30.88 -17.81 21.36
C LEU A 12 -32.39 -17.60 21.48
N ARG A 13 -33.14 -18.61 21.91
CA ARG A 13 -34.58 -18.48 22.17
C ARG A 13 -34.86 -17.44 23.25
N ARG A 14 -34.16 -17.51 24.40
CA ARG A 14 -34.27 -16.51 25.47
C ARG A 14 -33.92 -15.11 24.99
N GLU A 15 -32.86 -14.97 24.20
CA GLU A 15 -32.44 -13.67 23.64
C GLU A 15 -33.48 -13.13 22.65
N LEU A 16 -34.16 -13.96 21.85
CA LEU A 16 -35.24 -13.52 20.95
C LEU A 16 -36.54 -13.17 21.69
N ASP A 17 -36.85 -13.86 22.80
CA ASP A 17 -38.03 -13.57 23.64
C ASP A 17 -37.98 -12.13 24.20
N ASP A 18 -36.77 -11.63 24.51
CA ASP A 18 -36.53 -10.25 24.94
C ASP A 18 -36.92 -9.20 23.87
N HIS A 19 -37.10 -9.63 22.61
CA HIS A 19 -37.50 -8.79 21.47
C HIS A 19 -38.95 -9.01 21.00
N SER A 20 -39.77 -9.75 21.75
CA SER A 20 -41.18 -10.06 21.45
C SER A 20 -42.04 -8.84 21.08
N ARG A 21 -41.79 -7.66 21.68
CA ARG A 21 -42.52 -6.42 21.35
C ARG A 21 -42.34 -5.95 19.91
N ILE A 22 -41.14 -6.09 19.35
CA ILE A 22 -40.88 -5.78 17.94
C ILE A 22 -41.60 -6.81 17.06
N ALA A 23 -41.59 -8.07 17.49
CA ALA A 23 -42.23 -9.16 16.78
C ALA A 23 -43.75 -8.95 16.64
N ASP A 24 -44.42 -8.63 17.73
CA ASP A 24 -45.87 -8.39 17.76
C ASP A 24 -46.27 -7.20 16.89
N ARG A 25 -45.50 -6.10 16.96
CA ARG A 25 -45.80 -4.88 16.21
C ARG A 25 -45.59 -5.02 14.70
N LEU A 26 -44.52 -5.68 14.30
CA LEU A 26 -44.16 -5.85 12.88
C LEU A 26 -44.72 -7.15 12.27
N GLY A 27 -45.50 -7.91 13.03
CA GLY A 27 -46.02 -9.22 12.63
C GLY A 27 -44.89 -10.17 12.22
N LEU A 28 -43.84 -10.24 13.03
CA LEU A 28 -42.71 -11.14 12.85
C LEU A 28 -42.88 -12.40 13.71
N ASP A 29 -42.51 -13.54 13.15
CA ASP A 29 -42.39 -14.79 13.90
C ASP A 29 -40.90 -15.08 14.10
N LEU A 30 -40.36 -14.60 15.23
CA LEU A 30 -38.95 -14.72 15.57
C LEU A 30 -38.56 -16.16 15.97
N GLU A 31 -39.52 -17.02 16.33
CA GLU A 31 -39.25 -18.42 16.67
C GLU A 31 -39.13 -19.31 15.42
N ARG A 32 -39.64 -18.87 14.27
CA ARG A 32 -39.65 -19.65 13.03
C ARG A 32 -38.26 -20.07 12.53
N PRO A 33 -37.22 -19.21 12.54
CA PRO A 33 -35.86 -19.63 12.21
C PRO A 33 -35.31 -20.70 13.16
N LEU A 34 -35.59 -20.59 14.46
CA LEU A 34 -35.14 -21.57 15.47
C LEU A 34 -35.80 -22.93 15.28
N ARG A 35 -37.11 -22.96 14.97
CA ARG A 35 -37.81 -24.21 14.62
C ARG A 35 -37.20 -24.87 13.38
N SER A 36 -36.90 -24.07 12.36
CA SER A 36 -36.25 -24.55 11.14
C SER A 36 -34.88 -25.20 11.42
N LEU A 37 -34.07 -24.61 12.32
CA LEU A 37 -32.80 -25.21 12.74
C LEU A 37 -33.01 -26.51 13.52
N ASN A 38 -34.00 -26.54 14.42
CA ASN A 38 -34.32 -27.72 15.21
C ASN A 38 -34.85 -28.88 14.35
N ASP A 39 -35.50 -28.56 13.22
CA ASP A 39 -36.01 -29.51 12.25
C ASP A 39 -34.93 -29.98 11.24
N GLY A 40 -33.69 -29.47 11.36
CA GLY A 40 -32.55 -29.84 10.51
C GLY A 40 -32.50 -29.15 9.15
N TYR A 41 -33.12 -27.97 9.03
CA TYR A 41 -33.14 -27.16 7.79
C TYR A 41 -32.48 -25.78 8.02
N PRO A 42 -31.14 -25.71 8.10
CA PRO A 42 -30.42 -24.46 8.34
C PRO A 42 -30.52 -23.46 7.18
N GLU A 43 -30.65 -23.90 5.94
CA GLU A 43 -30.89 -23.05 4.76
C GLU A 43 -32.23 -22.31 4.85
N ASN A 44 -33.26 -22.97 5.36
CA ASN A 44 -34.56 -22.35 5.61
C ASN A 44 -34.48 -21.33 6.75
N ALA A 45 -33.68 -21.59 7.78
CA ALA A 45 -33.44 -20.65 8.87
C ALA A 45 -32.75 -19.37 8.36
N VAL A 46 -31.70 -19.51 7.55
CA VAL A 46 -31.00 -18.38 6.89
C VAL A 46 -31.96 -17.55 6.03
N ALA A 47 -32.80 -18.22 5.23
CA ALA A 47 -33.80 -17.54 4.39
C ALA A 47 -34.84 -16.76 5.20
N LEU A 48 -35.30 -17.32 6.33
CA LEU A 48 -36.23 -16.66 7.24
C LEU A 48 -35.60 -15.48 7.94
N VAL A 49 -34.36 -15.62 8.44
CA VAL A 49 -33.58 -14.51 9.01
C VAL A 49 -33.50 -13.35 8.00
N GLY A 50 -33.14 -13.64 6.75
CA GLY A 50 -33.08 -12.62 5.70
C GLY A 50 -34.40 -11.87 5.50
N LYS A 51 -35.55 -12.56 5.54
CA LYS A 51 -36.88 -11.93 5.44
C LYS A 51 -37.22 -11.05 6.64
N LEU A 52 -36.84 -11.49 7.85
CA LEU A 52 -37.04 -10.72 9.08
C LEU A 52 -36.22 -9.42 9.03
N THR A 53 -34.95 -9.52 8.61
CA THR A 53 -34.06 -8.37 8.42
C THR A 53 -34.57 -7.41 7.35
N GLU A 54 -35.11 -7.89 6.22
CA GLU A 54 -35.74 -7.02 5.21
C GLU A 54 -36.86 -6.18 5.81
N LYS A 55 -37.77 -6.80 6.59
CA LYS A 55 -38.88 -6.08 7.22
C LYS A 55 -38.37 -4.98 8.15
N LEU A 56 -37.38 -5.27 8.98
CA LEU A 56 -36.77 -4.30 9.89
C LEU A 56 -36.17 -3.10 9.13
N LEU A 57 -35.43 -3.36 8.04
CA LEU A 57 -34.82 -2.30 7.24
C LEU A 57 -35.85 -1.48 6.45
N LYS A 58 -36.95 -2.07 5.98
CA LYS A 58 -38.04 -1.33 5.34
C LYS A 58 -38.67 -0.32 6.30
N GLU A 59 -38.81 -0.68 7.56
CA GLU A 59 -39.29 0.25 8.59
C GLU A 59 -38.29 1.37 8.86
N LEU A 60 -37.00 1.03 8.99
CA LEU A 60 -35.93 2.03 9.17
C LEU A 60 -35.87 3.01 7.99
N TRP A 61 -36.04 2.51 6.77
CA TRP A 61 -36.12 3.32 5.55
C TRP A 61 -37.25 4.35 5.61
N ARG A 62 -38.47 3.92 5.97
CA ARG A 62 -39.61 4.82 6.10
C ARG A 62 -39.41 5.85 7.20
N HIS A 63 -38.80 5.42 8.31
CA HIS A 63 -38.55 6.31 9.45
C HIS A 63 -37.62 7.46 9.09
N HIS A 64 -36.56 7.21 8.32
CA HIS A 64 -35.59 8.23 7.91
C HIS A 64 -35.93 8.94 6.60
N ASP A 65 -37.16 8.76 6.10
CA ASP A 65 -37.66 9.34 4.85
C ASP A 65 -36.69 9.16 3.66
N VAL A 66 -36.11 7.96 3.56
CA VAL A 66 -35.15 7.65 2.50
C VAL A 66 -35.89 7.61 1.16
N GLU A 67 -35.32 8.26 0.14
CA GLU A 67 -35.97 8.42 -1.16
C GLU A 67 -36.33 7.06 -1.81
N GLY A 68 -37.58 6.92 -2.27
CA GLY A 68 -38.09 5.77 -3.02
C GLY A 68 -38.92 4.77 -2.18
N ASP A 69 -39.58 3.82 -2.86
CA ASP A 69 -40.44 2.83 -2.19
C ASP A 69 -39.64 1.59 -1.71
N PRO A 70 -39.51 1.37 -0.39
CA PRO A 70 -38.78 0.24 0.16
C PRO A 70 -39.46 -1.12 -0.10
N ALA A 71 -40.75 -1.16 -0.46
CA ALA A 71 -41.48 -2.41 -0.71
C ALA A 71 -40.89 -3.20 -1.89
N THR A 72 -40.38 -2.48 -2.90
CA THR A 72 -39.83 -3.03 -4.15
C THR A 72 -38.36 -3.44 -4.07
N LYS A 73 -37.70 -3.21 -2.92
CA LYS A 73 -36.25 -3.37 -2.78
C LYS A 73 -35.89 -4.70 -2.15
N ALA A 74 -34.85 -5.34 -2.71
CA ALA A 74 -34.24 -6.53 -2.15
C ALA A 74 -33.38 -6.18 -0.92
N LEU A 75 -33.05 -7.16 -0.08
CA LEU A 75 -32.20 -6.97 1.10
C LEU A 75 -30.90 -6.21 0.81
N ASN A 76 -30.25 -6.47 -0.34
CA ASN A 76 -29.02 -5.78 -0.71
C ASN A 76 -29.22 -4.27 -0.84
N ASP A 77 -30.30 -3.84 -1.50
CA ASP A 77 -30.62 -2.44 -1.70
C ASP A 77 -31.06 -1.77 -0.38
N LEU A 78 -31.82 -2.51 0.45
CA LEU A 78 -32.26 -2.04 1.76
C LEU A 78 -31.05 -1.81 2.67
N VAL A 79 -30.13 -2.77 2.78
CA VAL A 79 -28.89 -2.62 3.56
C VAL A 79 -28.10 -1.43 3.03
N LYS A 80 -27.93 -1.29 1.71
CA LYS A 80 -27.17 -0.20 1.10
C LYS A 80 -27.74 1.18 1.42
N ARG A 81 -29.06 1.36 1.29
CA ARG A 81 -29.72 2.65 1.48
C ARG A 81 -29.95 3.01 2.95
N CYS A 82 -30.11 2.01 3.82
CA CYS A 82 -30.24 2.22 5.26
C CYS A 82 -28.87 2.36 5.95
N ARG A 83 -27.77 1.93 5.32
CA ARG A 83 -26.39 1.98 5.86
C ARG A 83 -26.02 3.33 6.50
N PRO A 84 -26.32 4.50 5.90
CA PRO A 84 -25.94 5.80 6.48
C PRO A 84 -26.57 6.08 7.86
N TYR A 85 -27.66 5.39 8.18
CA TYR A 85 -28.42 5.55 9.42
C TYR A 85 -28.05 4.51 10.48
N ILE A 86 -27.14 3.59 10.18
CA ILE A 86 -26.69 2.53 11.09
C ILE A 86 -25.24 2.79 11.47
N ARG A 87 -25.03 3.29 12.70
CA ARG A 87 -23.69 3.66 13.19
C ARG A 87 -22.94 2.55 13.92
N SER A 88 -23.62 1.47 14.31
CA SER A 88 -23.01 0.34 15.01
C SER A 88 -22.25 -0.57 14.03
N SER A 89 -20.94 -0.75 14.24
CA SER A 89 -20.11 -1.67 13.44
C SER A 89 -20.61 -3.10 13.56
N THR A 90 -20.92 -3.56 14.78
CA THR A 90 -21.46 -4.90 15.04
C THR A 90 -22.72 -5.20 14.22
N VAL A 91 -23.57 -4.20 14.01
CA VAL A 91 -24.84 -4.35 13.28
C VAL A 91 -24.61 -4.33 11.79
N LEU A 92 -23.73 -3.45 11.30
CA LEU A 92 -23.33 -3.47 9.89
C LEU A 92 -22.69 -4.80 9.52
N ASP A 93 -21.81 -5.31 10.37
CA ASP A 93 -21.16 -6.61 10.19
C ASP A 93 -22.20 -7.75 10.26
N ALA A 94 -23.17 -7.67 11.18
CA ALA A 94 -24.28 -8.62 11.25
C ALA A 94 -25.19 -8.60 10.00
N LEU A 95 -25.50 -7.42 9.45
CA LEU A 95 -26.29 -7.27 8.22
C LEU A 95 -25.53 -7.80 7.00
N ASP A 96 -24.22 -7.54 6.92
CA ASP A 96 -23.35 -8.06 5.87
C ASP A 96 -23.23 -9.60 5.97
N ASP A 97 -23.10 -10.16 7.18
CA ASP A 97 -23.09 -11.61 7.42
C ASP A 97 -24.42 -12.27 7.02
N ILE A 98 -25.56 -11.70 7.41
CA ILE A 98 -26.89 -12.19 7.02
C ILE A 98 -27.05 -12.17 5.50
N ARG A 99 -26.64 -11.07 4.85
CA ARG A 99 -26.65 -10.96 3.38
C ARG A 99 -25.79 -12.04 2.75
N ARG A 100 -24.56 -12.23 3.22
CA ARG A 100 -23.61 -13.21 2.69
C ARG A 100 -24.17 -14.63 2.81
N LEU A 101 -24.66 -15.01 3.98
CA LEU A 101 -25.25 -16.33 4.22
C LEU A 101 -26.45 -16.59 3.30
N ARG A 102 -27.33 -15.59 3.11
CA ARG A 102 -28.48 -15.70 2.21
C ARG A 102 -28.09 -15.82 0.73
N ASN A 103 -27.06 -15.10 0.28
CA ASN A 103 -26.60 -15.20 -1.11
C ASN A 103 -25.99 -16.60 -1.37
N ARG A 104 -25.18 -17.10 -0.43
CA ARG A 104 -24.59 -18.45 -0.49
C ARG A 104 -25.67 -19.53 -0.52
N SER A 105 -26.75 -19.38 0.26
CA SER A 105 -27.85 -20.34 0.30
C SER A 105 -28.73 -20.33 -0.97
N THR A 106 -28.63 -19.31 -1.83
CA THR A 106 -29.52 -19.16 -3.00
C THR A 106 -28.84 -19.36 -4.34
N HIS A 107 -27.53 -19.13 -4.48
CA HIS A 107 -26.88 -19.09 -5.80
C HIS A 107 -25.64 -19.99 -5.96
N ASP A 108 -24.97 -20.41 -4.88
CA ASP A 108 -23.62 -21.00 -4.99
C ASP A 108 -23.57 -22.54 -4.87
N GLY A 109 -24.71 -23.23 -4.72
CA GLY A 109 -24.75 -24.69 -4.53
C GLY A 109 -24.02 -25.16 -3.26
N TYR A 110 -23.74 -24.24 -2.33
CA TYR A 110 -23.03 -24.48 -1.09
C TYR A 110 -23.95 -25.12 -0.05
N ASP A 111 -23.49 -26.19 0.59
CA ASP A 111 -24.24 -26.88 1.65
C ASP A 111 -24.20 -26.04 2.94
N ILE A 112 -25.35 -25.51 3.35
CA ILE A 112 -25.45 -24.64 4.53
C ILE A 112 -25.39 -25.52 5.77
N SER A 113 -24.40 -25.28 6.64
CA SER A 113 -24.26 -26.04 7.88
C SER A 113 -25.17 -25.53 8.99
N ASP A 114 -25.42 -26.36 10.01
CA ASP A 114 -26.12 -25.93 11.24
C ASP A 114 -25.46 -24.72 11.91
N GLU A 115 -24.13 -24.61 11.84
CA GLU A 115 -23.38 -23.46 12.39
C GLU A 115 -23.63 -22.17 11.59
N ASP A 116 -23.77 -22.25 10.27
CA ASP A 116 -24.15 -21.09 9.44
C ASP A 116 -25.56 -20.60 9.80
N GLY A 117 -26.48 -21.53 10.05
CA GLY A 117 -27.83 -21.24 10.50
C GLY A 117 -27.87 -20.60 11.91
N LEU A 118 -27.09 -21.13 12.86
CA LEU A 118 -26.93 -20.55 14.18
C LEU A 118 -26.32 -19.15 14.13
N LEU A 119 -25.30 -18.94 13.28
CA LEU A 119 -24.68 -17.64 13.07
C LEU A 119 -25.70 -16.64 12.53
N ALA A 120 -26.50 -17.01 11.53
CA ALA A 120 -27.55 -16.14 10.99
C ALA A 120 -28.54 -15.68 12.07
N VAL A 121 -29.01 -16.60 12.92
CA VAL A 121 -29.93 -16.25 14.02
C VAL A 121 -29.23 -15.37 15.05
N ARG A 122 -27.96 -15.63 15.37
CA ARG A 122 -27.19 -14.75 16.27
C ARG A 122 -27.04 -13.34 15.72
N ARG A 123 -26.74 -13.20 14.42
CA ARG A 123 -26.67 -11.90 13.76
C ARG A 123 -28.02 -11.18 13.73
N LEU A 124 -29.11 -11.93 13.59
CA LEU A 124 -30.45 -11.36 13.73
C LEU A 124 -30.67 -10.78 15.14
N VAL A 125 -30.21 -11.49 16.18
CA VAL A 125 -30.24 -10.97 17.56
C VAL A 125 -29.39 -9.69 17.66
N ASP A 126 -28.17 -9.65 17.11
CA ASP A 126 -27.33 -8.45 17.12
C ASP A 126 -28.05 -7.25 16.46
N VAL A 127 -28.77 -7.48 15.35
CA VAL A 127 -29.60 -6.48 14.68
C VAL A 127 -30.80 -6.07 15.55
N LEU A 128 -31.51 -7.03 16.14
CA LEU A 128 -32.68 -6.77 17.00
C LEU A 128 -32.30 -6.00 18.27
N VAL A 129 -31.18 -6.34 18.90
CA VAL A 129 -30.62 -5.63 20.05
C VAL A 129 -30.36 -4.18 19.70
N TRP A 130 -29.80 -3.90 18.52
CA TRP A 130 -29.63 -2.52 18.08
C TRP A 130 -30.96 -1.83 17.82
N PHE A 131 -31.90 -2.49 17.14
CA PHE A 131 -33.25 -1.93 16.91
C PHE A 131 -33.98 -1.62 18.23
N THR A 132 -33.76 -2.40 19.30
CA THR A 132 -34.28 -2.10 20.64
C THR A 132 -33.48 -1.02 21.37
N ASP A 133 -32.16 -1.04 21.28
CA ASP A 133 -31.27 -0.20 22.09
C ASP A 133 -31.11 1.21 21.51
N THR A 134 -30.96 1.43 20.20
CA THR A 134 -30.81 2.81 19.66
C THR A 134 -32.13 3.56 19.49
N GLY A 135 -33.24 3.04 20.01
CA GLY A 135 -34.51 3.74 20.18
C GLY A 135 -35.23 4.11 18.89
N SER A 136 -35.95 3.16 18.30
CA SER A 136 -37.06 3.49 17.43
C SER A 136 -38.29 3.91 18.24
N ALA A 137 -38.24 5.11 18.79
CA ALA A 137 -39.43 5.80 19.29
C ALA A 137 -40.54 5.86 18.21
N ALA A 138 -40.14 5.97 16.93
CA ALA A 138 -41.04 5.95 15.79
C ALA A 138 -41.72 4.60 15.50
N LEU A 139 -41.09 3.47 15.85
CA LEU A 139 -41.71 2.16 15.69
C LEU A 139 -42.57 1.75 16.89
N LEU A 140 -42.58 2.48 18.01
CA LEU A 140 -43.38 2.15 19.19
C LEU A 140 -44.51 3.17 19.49
N GLY A 141 -44.51 4.34 18.83
CA GLY A 141 -45.70 5.18 18.64
C GLY A 141 -46.23 5.89 19.91
N GLY A 142 -45.35 6.40 20.78
CA GLY A 142 -45.79 7.10 22.00
C GLY A 142 -44.87 8.20 22.54
N GLU A 143 -43.79 8.54 21.86
CA GLU A 143 -42.83 9.57 22.30
C GLU A 143 -42.80 10.74 21.29
N PRO A 144 -42.52 11.99 21.71
CA PRO A 144 -42.35 13.13 20.81
C PRO A 144 -41.20 12.87 19.82
N ASP A 145 -41.31 13.37 18.59
CA ASP A 145 -40.17 13.34 17.66
C ASP A 145 -39.03 14.22 18.17
N LEU A 146 -37.83 13.64 18.27
CA LEU A 146 -36.63 14.40 18.58
C LEU A 146 -36.28 15.32 17.42
N ALA A 147 -35.84 16.53 17.74
CA ALA A 147 -35.29 17.43 16.74
C ALA A 147 -34.07 16.75 16.08
N PRO A 148 -33.89 16.86 14.74
CA PRO A 148 -32.95 16.02 13.98
C PRO A 148 -31.50 16.02 14.50
N GLU A 149 -31.03 17.13 15.04
CA GLU A 149 -29.68 17.20 15.62
C GLU A 149 -29.56 16.49 16.97
N VAL A 150 -30.57 16.57 17.85
CA VAL A 150 -30.57 15.82 19.12
C VAL A 150 -30.67 14.33 18.85
N ALA A 151 -31.49 13.93 17.87
CA ALA A 151 -31.55 12.55 17.39
C ALA A 151 -30.18 12.04 16.94
N ARG A 152 -29.49 12.78 16.06
CA ARG A 152 -28.14 12.42 15.58
C ARG A 152 -27.13 12.25 16.72
N ARG A 153 -27.16 13.11 17.74
CA ARG A 153 -26.22 13.02 18.87
C ARG A 153 -26.58 11.92 19.85
N CYS A 154 -27.87 11.71 20.09
CA CYS A 154 -28.38 10.59 20.86
C CYS A 154 -27.91 9.26 20.25
N GLU A 155 -28.07 9.10 18.94
CA GLU A 155 -27.58 7.93 18.20
C GLU A 155 -26.07 7.78 18.29
N PHE A 156 -25.32 8.88 18.18
CA PHE A 156 -23.86 8.86 18.33
C PHE A 156 -23.44 8.35 19.71
N LEU A 157 -24.04 8.87 20.78
CA LEU A 157 -23.71 8.49 22.15
C LEU A 157 -24.15 7.07 22.50
N ALA A 158 -25.30 6.63 21.98
CA ALA A 158 -25.77 5.27 22.15
C ALA A 158 -24.83 4.27 21.45
N GLY A 159 -24.47 4.51 20.18
CA GLY A 159 -23.52 3.68 19.46
C GLY A 159 -22.13 3.65 20.12
N LEU A 160 -21.68 4.78 20.66
CA LEU A 160 -20.43 4.88 21.41
C LEU A 160 -20.43 3.97 22.64
N HIS A 161 -21.46 4.05 23.50
CA HIS A 161 -21.51 3.25 24.72
C HIS A 161 -21.69 1.76 24.44
N VAL A 162 -22.44 1.40 23.39
CA VAL A 162 -22.52 0.01 22.90
C VAL A 162 -21.14 -0.49 22.47
N THR A 163 -20.36 0.32 21.76
CA THR A 163 -18.98 0.01 21.36
C THR A 163 -18.08 -0.21 22.58
N LEU A 164 -18.27 0.58 23.64
CA LEU A 164 -17.60 0.44 24.94
C LEU A 164 -18.09 -0.75 25.78
N GLY A 165 -19.03 -1.56 25.25
CA GLY A 165 -19.53 -2.78 25.88
C GLY A 165 -20.67 -2.55 26.87
N TYR A 166 -21.31 -1.40 26.86
CA TYR A 166 -22.53 -1.16 27.62
C TYR A 166 -23.76 -1.61 26.83
N ARG A 167 -24.82 -2.00 27.54
CA ARG A 167 -26.16 -2.19 27.00
C ARG A 167 -27.04 -1.01 27.39
N GLN A 168 -27.91 -0.55 26.50
CA GLN A 168 -28.82 0.55 26.85
C GLN A 168 -29.97 0.00 27.72
N ALA A 169 -29.98 0.36 28.99
CA ALA A 169 -30.99 -0.10 29.93
C ALA A 169 -32.31 0.68 29.81
N LYS A 170 -32.25 2.00 29.56
CA LYS A 170 -33.43 2.86 29.39
C LYS A 170 -33.13 4.03 28.45
N ARG A 171 -34.16 4.48 27.72
CA ARG A 171 -34.21 5.76 27.03
C ARG A 171 -35.59 6.37 27.23
N PHE A 172 -35.64 7.68 27.46
CA PHE A 172 -36.88 8.44 27.52
C PHE A 172 -36.70 9.74 26.74
N VAL A 173 -37.57 10.00 25.77
CA VAL A 173 -37.68 11.32 25.15
C VAL A 173 -38.55 12.19 26.04
N LEU A 174 -37.97 13.24 26.62
CA LEU A 174 -38.64 14.11 27.58
C LEU A 174 -39.24 15.35 26.90
N SER A 175 -38.63 15.79 25.81
CA SER A 175 -39.10 16.83 24.89
C SER A 175 -38.43 16.61 23.52
N PRO A 176 -38.80 17.36 22.46
CA PRO A 176 -38.06 17.33 21.19
C PRO A 176 -36.56 17.65 21.31
N ASP A 177 -36.17 18.36 22.36
CA ASP A 177 -34.79 18.82 22.57
C ASP A 177 -34.06 18.10 23.71
N THR A 178 -34.77 17.35 24.56
CA THR A 178 -34.21 16.66 25.74
C THR A 178 -34.47 15.15 25.73
N VAL A 179 -33.40 14.36 25.84
CA VAL A 179 -33.43 12.89 25.95
C VAL A 179 -32.62 12.39 27.13
N TYR A 180 -33.19 11.41 27.84
CA TYR A 180 -32.53 10.66 28.91
C TYR A 180 -32.05 9.30 28.40
N LEU A 181 -30.84 8.91 28.77
CA LEU A 181 -30.23 7.62 28.44
C LEU A 181 -29.61 6.99 29.69
N LEU A 182 -29.84 5.69 29.89
CA LEU A 182 -29.21 4.88 30.92
C LEU A 182 -28.52 3.68 30.28
N PHE A 183 -27.24 3.51 30.58
CA PHE A 183 -26.41 2.41 30.12
C PHE A 183 -25.97 1.55 31.30
N CYS A 184 -25.80 0.25 31.06
CA CYS A 184 -25.29 -0.68 32.06
C CYS A 184 -24.27 -1.64 31.45
N ARG A 185 -23.22 -1.99 32.20
CA ARG A 185 -22.19 -2.96 31.81
C ARG A 185 -21.87 -3.88 32.98
N GLU A 186 -21.68 -5.16 32.68
CA GLU A 186 -21.15 -6.13 33.63
C GLU A 186 -19.62 -6.09 33.60
N SER A 187 -19.01 -5.83 34.75
CA SER A 187 -17.56 -5.74 34.96
C SER A 187 -17.17 -6.67 36.11
N GLY A 188 -16.93 -7.94 35.77
CA GLY A 188 -16.77 -9.02 36.74
C GLY A 188 -18.06 -9.28 37.52
N ILE A 189 -18.04 -9.06 38.83
CA ILE A 189 -19.21 -9.25 39.73
C ILE A 189 -19.99 -7.93 39.93
N ARG A 190 -19.50 -6.81 39.36
CA ARG A 190 -20.09 -5.48 39.56
C ARG A 190 -20.84 -5.03 38.31
N LEU A 191 -21.94 -4.31 38.54
CA LEU A 191 -22.66 -3.58 37.51
C LEU A 191 -22.18 -2.12 37.52
N GLU A 192 -21.79 -1.63 36.35
CA GLU A 192 -21.44 -0.23 36.10
C GLU A 192 -22.62 0.45 35.39
N TYR A 193 -22.98 1.65 35.83
CA TYR A 193 -24.08 2.42 35.25
C TYR A 193 -23.60 3.80 34.78
N VAL A 194 -24.04 4.19 33.59
CA VAL A 194 -23.81 5.54 33.04
C VAL A 194 -25.16 6.17 32.73
N GLU A 195 -25.40 7.34 33.30
CA GLU A 195 -26.64 8.10 33.15
C GLU A 195 -26.32 9.39 32.39
N LEU A 196 -26.93 9.57 31.23
CA LEU A 196 -26.74 10.74 30.38
C LEU A 196 -28.07 11.46 30.19
N MET A 197 -28.08 12.75 30.45
CA MET A 197 -29.11 13.66 29.98
C MET A 197 -28.54 14.47 28.83
N LEU A 198 -29.14 14.40 27.65
CA LEU A 198 -28.74 15.21 26.50
C LEU A 198 -29.84 16.23 26.22
N SER A 199 -29.52 17.51 26.27
CA SER A 199 -30.43 18.59 25.89
C SER A 199 -29.77 19.60 24.93
N ARG A 200 -30.54 20.11 23.96
CA ARG A 200 -30.10 21.28 23.17
C ARG A 200 -30.20 22.59 23.98
N ASP A 201 -31.17 22.69 24.88
CA ASP A 201 -31.50 23.93 25.61
C ASP A 201 -31.53 23.69 27.14
N ALA A 202 -30.82 24.55 27.87
CA ALA A 202 -30.79 24.52 29.33
C ALA A 202 -32.15 24.88 29.94
N ASP A 203 -32.92 25.75 29.29
CA ASP A 203 -34.21 26.22 29.77
C ASP A 203 -35.29 25.15 29.58
N ASP A 204 -35.30 24.45 28.43
CA ASP A 204 -36.13 23.27 28.21
C ASP A 204 -35.85 22.17 29.24
N LEU A 205 -34.57 21.87 29.49
CA LEU A 205 -34.16 20.92 30.51
C LEU A 205 -34.62 21.36 31.91
N GLY A 206 -34.50 22.66 32.23
CA GLY A 206 -34.98 23.25 33.47
C GLY A 206 -36.50 23.10 33.64
N ALA A 207 -37.27 23.33 32.58
CA ALA A 207 -38.72 23.15 32.57
C ALA A 207 -39.13 21.68 32.76
N VAL A 208 -38.44 20.75 32.09
CA VAL A 208 -38.63 19.30 32.25
C VAL A 208 -38.36 18.89 33.71
N LEU A 209 -37.27 19.36 34.30
CA LEU A 209 -36.90 19.09 35.69
C LEU A 209 -37.89 19.68 36.70
N ALA A 210 -38.32 20.92 36.48
CA ALA A 210 -39.28 21.62 37.33
C ALA A 210 -40.65 20.93 37.31
N SER A 211 -41.10 20.48 36.14
CA SER A 211 -42.36 19.72 35.98
C SER A 211 -42.37 18.38 36.72
N ARG A 212 -41.17 17.83 37.00
CA ARG A 212 -40.95 16.55 37.69
C ARG A 212 -40.58 16.73 39.17
N GLY A 213 -40.57 17.96 39.69
CA GLY A 213 -40.22 18.24 41.09
C GLY A 213 -38.74 18.02 41.43
N GLY A 214 -37.84 18.16 40.45
CA GLY A 214 -36.40 17.99 40.62
C GLY A 214 -35.91 16.53 40.64
N GLU A 215 -36.81 15.54 40.62
CA GLU A 215 -36.45 14.12 40.54
C GLU A 215 -36.89 13.52 39.18
N LEU A 216 -35.92 13.18 38.32
CA LEU A 216 -36.21 12.47 37.07
C LEU A 216 -36.48 10.97 37.30
N LEU A 217 -35.64 10.33 38.11
CA LEU A 217 -35.75 8.92 38.47
C LEU A 217 -35.17 8.67 39.88
N ARG A 218 -35.92 7.96 40.74
CA ARG A 218 -35.41 7.46 42.03
C ARG A 218 -34.60 6.18 41.82
N THR A 219 -33.35 6.29 41.38
CA THR A 219 -32.47 5.12 41.22
C THR A 219 -31.62 4.89 42.48
N ARG A 220 -31.77 3.72 43.13
CA ARG A 220 -30.91 3.29 44.26
C ARG A 220 -29.68 2.49 43.79
N LEU A 221 -29.25 2.70 42.55
CA LEU A 221 -28.21 1.90 41.92
C LEU A 221 -26.82 2.34 42.41
N PRO A 222 -25.99 1.43 42.91
CA PRO A 222 -24.65 1.78 43.37
C PRO A 222 -23.73 2.05 42.18
N LYS A 223 -23.04 3.21 42.20
CA LYS A 223 -22.09 3.74 41.20
C LYS A 223 -22.72 4.24 39.89
N LEU A 224 -23.26 5.46 39.91
CA LEU A 224 -23.73 6.20 38.74
C LEU A 224 -22.74 7.32 38.40
N THR A 225 -22.07 7.23 37.25
CA THR A 225 -21.47 8.43 36.64
C THR A 225 -22.59 9.14 35.90
N ARG A 226 -22.96 10.34 36.36
CA ARG A 226 -24.08 11.11 35.83
C ARG A 226 -23.59 12.33 35.06
N PHE A 227 -23.97 12.42 33.80
CA PHE A 227 -23.65 13.56 32.95
C PHE A 227 -24.92 14.26 32.49
N VAL A 228 -24.86 15.59 32.51
CA VAL A 228 -25.83 16.45 31.84
C VAL A 228 -25.09 17.16 30.71
N VAL A 229 -25.46 16.81 29.49
CA VAL A 229 -24.86 17.25 28.25
C VAL A 229 -25.76 18.33 27.64
N VAL A 230 -25.33 19.59 27.71
CA VAL A 230 -26.11 20.76 27.25
C VAL A 230 -25.29 21.59 26.28
N ASP A 231 -25.90 22.06 25.20
CA ASP A 231 -25.22 22.76 24.11
C ASP A 231 -24.90 24.23 24.36
N ASP A 232 -25.76 24.95 25.08
CA ASP A 232 -25.71 26.41 25.08
C ASP A 232 -24.46 26.98 25.78
N ASP A 233 -23.91 28.05 25.21
CA ASP A 233 -22.93 28.91 25.86
C ASP A 233 -23.69 29.60 26.99
N GLY A 234 -23.35 29.37 28.26
CA GLY A 234 -24.04 29.92 29.44
C GLY A 234 -24.09 31.46 29.55
N ARG A 235 -24.58 32.16 28.53
CA ARG A 235 -24.82 33.60 28.46
C ARG A 235 -26.09 34.01 29.20
N SER A 236 -26.87 33.04 29.70
CA SER A 236 -28.14 33.25 30.39
C SER A 236 -28.22 32.59 31.77
N GLY A 237 -27.14 32.53 32.58
CA GLY A 237 -27.25 32.14 34.00
C GLY A 237 -27.79 30.72 34.32
N GLY A 238 -28.11 29.89 33.32
CA GLY A 238 -28.85 28.63 33.45
C GLY A 238 -28.07 27.48 34.10
N SER A 239 -26.74 27.46 34.00
CA SER A 239 -25.91 26.42 34.63
C SER A 239 -26.01 26.44 36.17
N GLY A 240 -26.14 27.64 36.77
CA GLY A 240 -26.34 27.79 38.22
C GLY A 240 -27.70 27.28 38.70
N ALA A 241 -28.76 27.49 37.91
CA ALA A 241 -30.11 26.99 38.21
C ALA A 241 -30.20 25.46 38.07
N LEU A 242 -29.53 24.88 37.06
CA LEU A 242 -29.45 23.42 36.90
C LEU A 242 -28.67 22.76 38.04
N HIS A 243 -27.57 23.36 38.50
CA HIS A 243 -26.85 22.87 39.69
C HIS A 243 -27.69 22.92 40.97
N GLN A 244 -28.56 23.93 41.13
CA GLN A 244 -29.51 23.99 42.25
C GLN A 244 -30.59 22.90 42.16
N LEU A 245 -31.05 22.55 40.96
CA LEU A 245 -32.09 21.54 40.74
C LEU A 245 -31.56 20.10 40.81
N LEU A 246 -30.34 19.84 40.34
CA LEU A 246 -29.75 18.50 40.20
C LEU A 246 -28.78 18.11 41.32
N GLY A 247 -28.27 19.10 42.07
CA GLY A 247 -27.23 18.91 43.08
C GLY A 247 -25.82 18.74 42.48
N THR A 248 -24.86 18.31 43.32
CA THR A 248 -23.43 18.16 42.97
C THR A 248 -23.07 16.81 42.36
N ASP A 249 -24.00 15.86 42.33
CA ASP A 249 -23.75 14.48 41.86
C ASP A 249 -23.76 14.35 40.33
N PHE A 250 -24.11 15.42 39.61
CA PHE A 250 -24.12 15.49 38.15
C PHE A 250 -22.97 16.34 37.63
N ARG A 251 -22.26 15.83 36.62
CA ARG A 251 -21.30 16.63 35.84
C ARG A 251 -22.02 17.26 34.67
N ILE A 252 -22.23 18.58 34.75
CA ILE A 252 -22.75 19.36 33.64
C ILE A 252 -21.59 19.66 32.69
N VAL A 253 -21.69 19.19 31.45
CA VAL A 253 -20.66 19.27 30.44
C VAL A 253 -21.29 19.67 29.11
N ARG A 254 -20.51 20.32 28.25
CA ARG A 254 -20.92 20.51 26.86
C ARG A 254 -20.87 19.18 26.12
N TYR A 255 -21.67 19.02 25.07
CA TYR A 255 -21.53 17.88 24.17
C TYR A 255 -20.08 17.70 23.72
N ASP A 256 -19.42 18.81 23.36
CA ASP A 256 -18.04 18.76 22.97
C ASP A 256 -17.12 18.35 24.13
N GLY A 257 -17.22 19.00 25.28
CA GLY A 257 -16.39 18.65 26.45
C GLY A 257 -16.60 17.19 26.92
N PHE A 258 -17.81 16.65 26.80
CA PHE A 258 -18.10 15.24 27.12
C PHE A 258 -17.36 14.30 26.18
N VAL A 259 -17.47 14.53 24.88
CA VAL A 259 -16.88 13.68 23.85
C VAL A 259 -15.34 13.70 23.91
N ASP A 260 -14.73 14.81 24.34
CA ASP A 260 -13.27 14.91 24.53
C ASP A 260 -12.75 14.04 25.70
N THR A 261 -13.62 13.60 26.61
CA THR A 261 -13.23 12.67 27.69
C THR A 261 -13.06 11.23 27.23
N VAL A 262 -13.54 10.91 26.02
CA VAL A 262 -13.56 9.54 25.47
C VAL A 262 -12.18 9.16 24.94
N VAL A 263 -11.51 10.08 24.25
CA VAL A 263 -10.18 9.89 23.64
C VAL A 263 -9.32 11.12 23.89
N SER A 264 -8.18 10.94 24.55
CA SER A 264 -7.19 12.03 24.71
C SER A 264 -6.33 12.15 23.45
N LEU A 265 -6.81 12.93 22.49
CA LEU A 265 -6.08 13.17 21.23
C LEU A 265 -4.72 13.85 21.46
N ASP A 266 -4.59 14.67 22.50
CA ASP A 266 -3.32 15.31 22.84
C ASP A 266 -2.25 14.28 23.20
N ILE A 267 -2.60 13.22 23.93
CA ILE A 267 -1.68 12.11 24.22
C ILE A 267 -1.28 11.42 22.92
N HIS A 268 -2.24 11.09 22.05
CA HIS A 268 -1.99 10.40 20.77
C HIS A 268 -1.10 11.22 19.82
N LEU A 269 -1.34 12.53 19.72
CA LEU A 269 -0.70 13.41 18.75
C LEU A 269 0.53 14.14 19.30
N SER A 270 0.82 14.03 20.60
CA SER A 270 1.95 14.70 21.27
C SER A 270 3.31 14.41 20.61
N GLY A 271 3.51 13.21 20.08
CA GLY A 271 4.75 12.81 19.40
C GLY A 271 4.94 13.43 18.01
N LEU A 272 3.91 14.06 17.43
CA LEU A 272 3.96 14.63 16.08
C LEU A 272 4.46 16.08 16.08
N THR A 273 4.13 16.84 17.12
CA THR A 273 4.44 18.27 17.20
C THR A 273 5.94 18.54 17.32
N GLY A 274 6.69 17.67 18.00
CA GLY A 274 8.15 17.73 18.10
C GLY A 274 8.90 17.44 16.80
N ASN A 275 8.26 16.79 15.81
CA ASN A 275 8.85 16.53 14.49
C ASN A 275 8.53 17.64 13.46
N THR A 276 7.53 18.49 13.73
CA THR A 276 7.12 19.58 12.85
C THR A 276 7.80 20.91 13.15
N VAL A 277 8.33 21.05 14.35
CA VAL A 277 9.12 22.21 14.78
C VAL A 277 10.50 21.66 15.13
N GLU A 278 11.45 21.76 14.20
CA GLU A 278 12.85 21.80 14.63
C GLU A 278 12.93 22.99 15.60
N GLU A 279 12.96 22.71 16.90
CA GLU A 279 13.24 23.73 17.90
C GLU A 279 14.56 24.39 17.48
N VAL A 280 14.42 25.63 17.04
CA VAL A 280 15.52 26.56 16.90
C VAL A 280 16.15 26.63 18.29
N ALA A 281 17.38 26.12 18.43
CA ALA A 281 18.19 26.26 19.65
C ALA A 281 18.46 27.73 20.05
N ASP A 282 17.91 28.68 19.29
CA ASP A 282 18.21 30.11 19.28
C ASP A 282 16.94 30.98 19.15
N GLY A 283 15.83 30.63 19.83
CA GLY A 283 14.75 31.56 20.18
C GLY A 283 14.12 32.45 19.07
N THR A 284 14.30 32.10 17.80
CA THR A 284 13.84 32.90 16.64
C THR A 284 12.64 32.24 15.97
N THR A 285 11.79 33.09 15.41
CA THR A 285 10.49 32.83 14.77
C THR A 285 10.44 31.51 14.00
N PRO A 286 9.35 30.70 14.09
CA PRO A 286 9.23 29.45 13.35
C PRO A 286 9.50 29.67 11.86
N GLN A 287 10.42 28.89 11.29
CA GLN A 287 10.74 29.00 9.86
C GLN A 287 9.44 28.82 9.05
N PRO A 288 9.20 29.67 8.03
CA PRO A 288 8.01 29.56 7.22
C PRO A 288 8.00 28.21 6.49
N ARG A 289 6.84 27.54 6.50
CA ARG A 289 6.60 26.30 5.76
C ARG A 289 6.99 26.50 4.30
N LEU A 290 7.83 25.61 3.76
CA LEU A 290 8.12 25.57 2.34
C LEU A 290 6.85 25.16 1.59
N ALA A 291 6.33 26.05 0.74
CA ALA A 291 5.17 25.77 -0.10
C ALA A 291 5.50 24.62 -1.07
N VAL A 292 4.60 23.64 -1.15
CA VAL A 292 4.74 22.47 -2.04
C VAL A 292 3.56 22.51 -2.98
N ALA A 293 3.82 22.60 -4.28
CA ALA A 293 2.76 22.52 -5.28
C ALA A 293 2.22 21.09 -5.32
N ALA A 294 0.92 20.95 -5.55
CA ALA A 294 0.29 19.66 -5.75
C ALA A 294 -0.82 19.73 -6.79
N THR A 295 -1.09 18.58 -7.39
CA THR A 295 -2.12 18.39 -8.39
C THR A 295 -3.04 17.27 -7.96
N ALA A 296 -4.34 17.55 -7.91
CA ALA A 296 -5.37 16.53 -7.75
C ALA A 296 -5.67 15.91 -9.12
N LEU A 297 -5.66 14.58 -9.15
CA LEU A 297 -5.91 13.77 -10.33
C LEU A 297 -7.22 13.01 -10.14
N THR A 298 -8.07 13.04 -11.16
CA THR A 298 -9.18 12.10 -11.30
C THR A 298 -8.94 11.21 -12.48
N THR A 299 -9.19 9.93 -12.31
CA THR A 299 -9.06 8.95 -13.39
C THR A 299 -10.40 8.82 -14.12
N ASP A 300 -10.38 8.84 -15.45
CA ASP A 300 -11.54 8.51 -16.26
C ASP A 300 -11.88 7.02 -16.09
N PRO A 301 -13.13 6.69 -15.68
CA PRO A 301 -13.52 5.34 -15.29
C PRO A 301 -13.62 4.34 -16.45
N ARG A 302 -13.57 4.79 -17.71
CA ARG A 302 -13.55 3.92 -18.90
C ARG A 302 -12.15 3.77 -19.46
N THR A 303 -11.36 4.83 -19.44
CA THR A 303 -10.06 4.84 -20.13
C THR A 303 -8.88 4.60 -19.20
N GLY A 304 -9.04 4.82 -17.90
CA GLY A 304 -7.94 4.80 -16.93
C GLY A 304 -7.03 6.03 -17.01
N GLU A 305 -7.43 7.06 -17.77
CA GLU A 305 -6.64 8.28 -17.98
C GLU A 305 -6.79 9.24 -16.81
N GLN A 306 -5.67 9.65 -16.20
CA GLN A 306 -5.69 10.66 -15.16
C GLN A 306 -5.72 12.06 -15.78
N THR A 307 -6.76 12.81 -15.45
CA THR A 307 -6.88 14.23 -15.79
C THR A 307 -6.64 15.06 -14.54
N VAL A 308 -5.95 16.18 -14.75
CA VAL A 308 -5.75 17.18 -13.71
C VAL A 308 -7.08 17.89 -13.49
N THR A 309 -7.65 17.74 -12.29
CA THR A 309 -8.86 18.49 -11.92
C THR A 309 -8.52 19.82 -11.30
N GLU A 310 -7.47 19.86 -10.50
CA GLU A 310 -7.09 21.03 -9.74
C GLU A 310 -5.59 21.02 -9.43
N SER A 311 -4.99 22.19 -9.32
CA SER A 311 -3.62 22.36 -8.84
C SER A 311 -3.55 23.55 -7.89
N GLY A 312 -2.67 23.48 -6.91
CA GLY A 312 -2.50 24.53 -5.91
C GLY A 312 -1.45 24.17 -4.87
N ASP A 313 -1.48 24.85 -3.73
CA ASP A 313 -0.66 24.47 -2.58
C ASP A 313 -1.17 23.16 -1.96
N ALA A 314 -0.25 22.24 -1.68
CA ALA A 314 -0.54 20.91 -1.16
C ALA A 314 -1.31 20.96 0.17
N ALA A 315 -0.99 21.91 1.05
CA ALA A 315 -1.69 22.06 2.32
C ALA A 315 -3.17 22.39 2.09
N GLY A 316 -3.42 23.44 1.31
CA GLY A 316 -4.77 23.92 1.03
C GLY A 316 -5.62 22.88 0.32
N LEU A 317 -5.02 22.14 -0.61
CA LEU A 317 -5.69 21.07 -1.35
C LEU A 317 -6.06 19.90 -0.43
N LEU A 318 -5.12 19.40 0.38
CA LEU A 318 -5.38 18.31 1.33
C LEU A 318 -6.43 18.69 2.38
N THR A 319 -6.34 19.89 2.94
CA THR A 319 -7.31 20.40 3.91
C THR A 319 -8.73 20.46 3.34
N ARG A 320 -8.91 20.97 2.11
CA ARG A 320 -10.24 20.99 1.49
C ARG A 320 -10.78 19.60 1.20
N LEU A 321 -9.96 18.72 0.60
CA LEU A 321 -10.39 17.37 0.26
C LEU A 321 -10.75 16.57 1.53
N ALA A 322 -9.94 16.65 2.59
CA ALA A 322 -10.19 15.94 3.84
C ALA A 322 -11.49 16.37 4.55
N ARG A 323 -11.94 17.62 4.34
CA ARG A 323 -13.24 18.11 4.84
C ARG A 323 -14.44 17.53 4.09
N GLY A 324 -14.29 17.15 2.81
CA GLY A 324 -15.38 16.65 1.96
C GLY A 324 -15.69 15.16 2.06
N SER A 325 -15.19 14.46 3.09
CA SER A 325 -15.25 12.98 3.24
C SER A 325 -14.64 12.24 2.05
N ALA A 326 -13.42 12.64 1.70
CA ALA A 326 -12.61 12.00 0.66
C ALA A 326 -11.58 11.05 1.27
N ASN A 327 -11.38 9.90 0.63
CA ASN A 327 -10.15 9.14 0.80
C ASN A 327 -9.11 9.69 -0.17
N ILE A 328 -7.88 9.88 0.29
CA ILE A 328 -6.83 10.58 -0.46
C ILE A 328 -5.57 9.72 -0.44
N LEU A 329 -4.94 9.53 -1.60
CA LEU A 329 -3.58 9.00 -1.70
C LEU A 329 -2.63 10.11 -2.11
N VAL A 330 -1.66 10.41 -1.26
CA VAL A 330 -0.60 11.39 -1.49
C VAL A 330 0.63 10.69 -2.05
N THR A 331 1.09 11.15 -3.22
CA THR A 331 2.26 10.62 -3.94
C THR A 331 3.28 11.73 -4.20
N GLY A 332 4.56 11.37 -4.27
CA GLY A 332 5.62 12.33 -4.57
C GLY A 332 7.00 11.72 -4.32
N ARG A 333 8.05 12.38 -4.80
CA ARG A 333 9.44 11.91 -4.66
C ARG A 333 9.87 11.78 -3.19
N PRO A 334 10.89 10.97 -2.86
CA PRO A 334 11.51 10.99 -1.54
C PRO A 334 11.95 12.40 -1.15
N GLY A 335 11.70 12.81 0.09
CA GLY A 335 11.99 14.17 0.55
C GLY A 335 10.94 15.24 0.20
N SER A 336 9.85 14.90 -0.50
CA SER A 336 8.78 15.85 -0.89
C SER A 336 8.00 16.49 0.27
N GLY A 337 8.20 16.02 1.49
CA GLY A 337 7.55 16.56 2.70
C GLY A 337 6.20 15.92 3.04
N LYS A 338 5.83 14.79 2.41
CA LYS A 338 4.56 14.05 2.66
C LYS A 338 4.25 13.91 4.14
N SER A 339 5.15 13.30 4.91
CA SER A 339 4.97 13.10 6.36
C SER A 339 4.73 14.42 7.10
N THR A 340 5.47 15.48 6.76
CA THR A 340 5.25 16.82 7.34
C THR A 340 3.87 17.37 7.01
N LEU A 341 3.41 17.25 5.75
CA LEU A 341 2.07 17.66 5.33
C LEU A 341 0.98 16.89 6.11
N LEU A 342 1.18 15.58 6.26
CA LEU A 342 0.27 14.66 6.95
C LEU A 342 0.22 14.88 8.46
N CYS A 343 1.37 15.10 9.11
CA CYS A 343 1.43 15.48 10.53
C CYS A 343 0.70 16.80 10.76
N ALA A 344 0.97 17.82 9.94
CA ALA A 344 0.27 19.11 10.03
C ALA A 344 -1.26 18.94 9.90
N LEU A 345 -1.70 18.12 8.94
CA LEU A 345 -3.13 17.81 8.74
C LEU A 345 -3.73 17.08 9.94
N ALA A 346 -3.02 16.11 10.53
CA ALA A 346 -3.47 15.37 11.71
C ALA A 346 -3.52 16.24 12.98
N THR A 347 -2.63 17.23 13.09
CA THR A 347 -2.59 18.13 14.26
C THR A 347 -3.57 19.30 14.18
N ASP A 348 -4.09 19.64 13.00
CA ASP A 348 -5.02 20.76 12.82
C ASP A 348 -6.43 20.41 13.36
N PRO A 349 -6.90 21.03 14.46
CA PRO A 349 -8.22 20.75 15.04
C PRO A 349 -9.38 21.23 14.16
N GLY A 350 -9.12 22.11 13.18
CA GLY A 350 -10.14 22.66 12.26
C GLY A 350 -10.46 21.76 11.07
N ILE A 351 -9.87 20.56 10.96
CA ILE A 351 -10.14 19.62 9.86
C ILE A 351 -11.32 18.71 10.22
N ARG A 352 -11.14 17.89 11.25
CA ARG A 352 -12.15 17.04 11.85
C ARG A 352 -11.87 16.97 13.34
N ARG A 353 -12.92 16.69 14.10
CA ARG A 353 -12.85 16.60 15.55
C ARG A 353 -11.84 15.53 15.99
N PHE A 354 -12.06 14.29 15.58
CA PHE A 354 -11.18 13.17 15.86
C PHE A 354 -10.12 13.05 14.77
N ARG A 355 -8.86 12.89 15.16
CA ARG A 355 -7.72 12.88 14.25
C ARG A 355 -6.76 11.80 14.72
N PHE A 356 -6.54 10.80 13.87
CA PHE A 356 -5.66 9.68 14.16
C PHE A 356 -4.55 9.65 13.14
N TYR A 357 -3.32 9.53 13.61
CA TYR A 357 -2.13 9.35 12.77
C TYR A 357 -1.48 8.01 13.08
N PHE A 358 -1.09 7.28 12.04
CA PHE A 358 -0.36 6.02 12.11
C PHE A 358 0.79 6.04 11.11
N ASP A 359 2.02 5.86 11.58
CA ASP A 359 3.20 5.64 10.73
C ASP A 359 3.34 4.15 10.46
N LEU A 360 2.97 3.68 9.27
CA LEU A 360 3.04 2.26 8.94
C LEU A 360 4.47 1.76 8.74
N GLY A 361 5.47 2.65 8.62
CA GLY A 361 6.88 2.26 8.65
C GLY A 361 7.37 1.81 10.04
N LEU A 362 6.58 2.05 11.10
CA LEU A 362 6.84 1.56 12.46
C LEU A 362 6.00 0.32 12.81
N LYS A 363 5.12 -0.11 11.92
CA LYS A 363 4.27 -1.30 12.11
C LYS A 363 5.13 -2.55 11.83
N PRO A 364 5.29 -3.47 12.79
CA PRO A 364 5.81 -4.81 12.51
C PRO A 364 5.04 -5.47 11.37
N LYS A 365 5.74 -6.12 10.45
CA LYS A 365 5.13 -6.67 9.23
C LYS A 365 4.13 -7.78 9.54
N ASP A 366 4.39 -8.58 10.57
CA ASP A 366 3.58 -9.69 11.07
C ASP A 366 2.43 -9.29 12.00
N GLU A 367 2.41 -8.05 12.50
CA GLU A 367 1.32 -7.53 13.33
C GLU A 367 0.17 -7.03 12.42
N PRO A 368 -1.09 -7.45 12.58
CA PRO A 368 -2.20 -6.90 11.80
C PRO A 368 -2.46 -5.43 12.16
N PHE A 369 -3.04 -4.65 11.24
CA PHE A 369 -3.29 -3.22 11.47
C PHE A 369 -4.18 -2.96 12.71
N SER A 370 -5.13 -3.85 13.00
CA SER A 370 -6.01 -3.74 14.17
C SER A 370 -5.25 -3.76 15.50
N GLU A 371 -4.27 -4.66 15.64
CA GLU A 371 -3.43 -4.77 16.82
C GLU A 371 -2.48 -3.57 16.95
N TYR A 372 -1.88 -3.17 15.83
CA TYR A 372 -1.02 -1.99 15.76
C TYR A 372 -1.76 -0.72 16.21
N ALA A 373 -2.96 -0.50 15.66
CA ALA A 373 -3.79 0.63 16.01
C ALA A 373 -4.28 0.56 17.46
N ALA A 374 -4.71 -0.61 17.95
CA ALA A 374 -5.09 -0.80 19.35
C ALA A 374 -3.95 -0.43 20.31
N ARG A 375 -2.74 -0.91 20.01
CA ARG A 375 -1.53 -0.69 20.82
C ARG A 375 -1.16 0.78 20.89
N LEU A 376 -1.24 1.51 19.77
CA LEU A 376 -0.95 2.95 19.73
C LEU A 376 -2.02 3.80 20.40
N LEU A 377 -3.29 3.41 20.29
CA LEU A 377 -4.40 4.18 20.83
C LEU A 377 -4.67 3.91 22.32
N ALA A 378 -4.35 2.72 22.83
CA ALA A 378 -4.64 2.34 24.21
C ALA A 378 -4.12 3.34 25.27
N PRO A 379 -2.93 3.96 25.16
CA PRO A 379 -2.47 5.00 26.09
C PRO A 379 -3.33 6.27 26.09
N ALA A 380 -3.97 6.60 24.97
CA ALA A 380 -4.85 7.76 24.82
C ALA A 380 -6.28 7.50 25.34
N MET A 381 -6.59 6.27 25.75
CA MET A 381 -7.91 5.86 26.23
C MET A 381 -7.98 5.77 27.76
N ALA A 382 -9.19 5.94 28.31
CA ALA A 382 -9.46 5.69 29.72
C ALA A 382 -9.06 4.25 30.11
N PRO A 383 -8.48 4.02 31.31
CA PRO A 383 -8.00 2.70 31.73
C PRO A 383 -9.04 1.57 31.62
N SER A 384 -10.32 1.87 31.85
CA SER A 384 -11.45 0.95 31.75
C SER A 384 -11.75 0.47 30.32
N ASP A 385 -11.29 1.20 29.31
CA ASP A 385 -11.75 1.04 27.93
C ASP A 385 -10.59 0.76 26.94
N ARG A 386 -9.35 0.61 27.45
CA ARG A 386 -8.15 0.34 26.64
C ARG A 386 -8.26 -0.91 25.77
N SER A 387 -8.96 -1.95 26.22
CA SER A 387 -9.17 -3.19 25.45
C SER A 387 -10.09 -3.01 24.24
N ARG A 388 -10.82 -1.89 24.16
CA ARG A 388 -11.76 -1.56 23.09
C ARG A 388 -11.28 -0.38 22.23
N ALA A 389 -9.99 -0.02 22.34
CA ALA A 389 -9.42 1.15 21.66
C ALA A 389 -9.62 1.09 20.13
N TYR A 390 -9.44 -0.09 19.53
CA TYR A 390 -9.63 -0.28 18.09
C TYR A 390 -11.10 -0.23 17.68
N ASP A 391 -12.00 -0.86 18.44
CA ASP A 391 -13.44 -0.83 18.16
C ASP A 391 -13.98 0.60 18.20
N LEU A 392 -13.54 1.38 19.19
CA LEU A 392 -13.87 2.79 19.32
C LEU A 392 -13.33 3.61 18.14
N PHE A 393 -12.08 3.38 17.74
CA PHE A 393 -11.50 4.01 16.56
C PHE A 393 -12.30 3.69 15.28
N LEU A 394 -12.67 2.43 15.05
CA LEU A 394 -13.49 2.02 13.92
C LEU A 394 -14.86 2.71 13.94
N TYR A 395 -15.50 2.80 15.11
CA TYR A 395 -16.77 3.51 15.26
C TYR A 395 -16.64 4.99 14.86
N LEU A 396 -15.60 5.68 15.34
CA LEU A 396 -15.36 7.09 15.04
C LEU A 396 -15.08 7.33 13.55
N ILE A 397 -14.30 6.45 12.91
CA ILE A 397 -14.04 6.53 11.47
C ILE A 397 -15.30 6.30 10.65
N ARG A 398 -16.09 5.25 10.96
CA ARG A 398 -17.31 4.91 10.22
C ARG A 398 -18.44 5.93 10.44
N SER A 399 -18.40 6.68 11.55
CA SER A 399 -19.34 7.78 11.79
C SER A 399 -19.06 9.03 10.94
N GLY A 400 -17.95 9.06 10.19
CA GLY A 400 -17.51 10.24 9.44
C GLY A 400 -17.04 11.40 10.32
N THR A 401 -16.85 11.19 11.63
CA THR A 401 -16.39 12.26 12.55
C THR A 401 -14.87 12.32 12.69
N ALA A 402 -14.16 11.33 12.17
CA ALA A 402 -12.72 11.18 12.31
C ALA A 402 -11.97 11.28 10.98
N LEU A 403 -10.78 11.88 11.05
CA LEU A 403 -9.73 11.80 10.05
C LEU A 403 -8.75 10.69 10.47
N CYS A 404 -8.46 9.75 9.57
CA CYS A 404 -7.36 8.81 9.72
C CYS A 404 -6.26 9.15 8.73
N VAL A 405 -5.05 9.32 9.24
CA VAL A 405 -3.84 9.56 8.46
C VAL A 405 -2.96 8.31 8.56
N LEU A 406 -2.71 7.67 7.42
CA LEU A 406 -1.84 6.51 7.27
C LEU A 406 -0.59 6.96 6.51
N ASP A 407 0.51 7.16 7.22
CA ASP A 407 1.78 7.52 6.62
C ASP A 407 2.59 6.27 6.25
N ALA A 408 3.42 6.37 5.21
CA ALA A 408 4.34 5.31 4.79
C ALA A 408 3.70 3.95 4.51
N VAL A 409 2.56 3.93 3.81
CA VAL A 409 1.77 2.70 3.60
C VAL A 409 2.57 1.60 2.89
N ASP A 410 3.44 2.00 1.97
CA ASP A 410 4.36 1.14 1.24
C ASP A 410 5.42 0.47 2.13
N GLU A 411 5.82 1.09 3.24
CA GLU A 411 6.75 0.48 4.21
C GLU A 411 6.05 -0.54 5.13
N GLY A 412 4.72 -0.42 5.30
CA GLY A 412 3.92 -1.39 6.06
C GLY A 412 3.63 -2.69 5.30
N VAL A 413 4.06 -2.79 4.04
CA VAL A 413 3.84 -3.97 3.21
C VAL A 413 4.95 -4.99 3.46
N GLU A 414 4.58 -6.26 3.66
CA GLU A 414 5.53 -7.36 3.88
C GLU A 414 6.58 -7.45 2.77
N GLU A 415 6.10 -7.37 1.52
CA GLU A 415 6.88 -7.40 0.29
C GLU A 415 6.43 -6.24 -0.62
N PRO A 416 7.34 -5.52 -1.30
CA PRO A 416 7.00 -4.39 -2.16
C PRO A 416 6.37 -4.84 -3.49
N SER A 417 5.33 -5.67 -3.43
CA SER A 417 4.63 -6.27 -4.56
C SER A 417 3.14 -5.92 -4.52
N ALA A 418 2.45 -6.08 -5.65
CA ALA A 418 0.99 -5.92 -5.70
C ALA A 418 0.27 -6.90 -4.75
N ALA A 419 0.79 -8.13 -4.61
CA ALA A 419 0.21 -9.13 -3.71
C ALA A 419 0.38 -8.73 -2.23
N GLY A 420 1.58 -8.26 -1.85
CA GLY A 420 1.81 -7.72 -0.51
C GLY A 420 0.89 -6.55 -0.21
N PHE A 421 0.75 -5.62 -1.15
CA PHE A 421 -0.13 -4.47 -0.99
C PHE A 421 -1.59 -4.89 -0.83
N LEU A 422 -2.08 -5.84 -1.62
CA LEU A 422 -3.45 -6.35 -1.48
C LEU A 422 -3.68 -6.96 -0.09
N ARG A 423 -2.72 -7.70 0.47
CA ARG A 423 -2.83 -8.22 1.85
C ARG A 423 -2.96 -7.10 2.89
N LEU A 424 -2.07 -6.10 2.84
CA LEU A 424 -2.17 -4.94 3.73
C LEU A 424 -3.49 -4.17 3.51
N PHE A 425 -3.91 -4.04 2.26
CA PHE A 425 -5.14 -3.33 1.91
C PHE A 425 -6.38 -4.07 2.43
N THR A 426 -6.37 -5.40 2.50
CA THR A 426 -7.42 -6.18 3.17
C THR A 426 -7.56 -5.77 4.63
N ASP A 427 -6.45 -5.63 5.34
CA ASP A 427 -6.46 -5.19 6.75
C ASP A 427 -6.99 -3.75 6.87
N LEU A 428 -6.57 -2.86 5.96
CA LEU A 428 -7.01 -1.46 5.94
C LEU A 428 -8.45 -1.30 5.44
N ALA A 429 -9.01 -2.26 4.70
CA ALA A 429 -10.36 -2.18 4.16
C ALA A 429 -11.42 -2.03 5.26
N ALA A 430 -11.12 -2.43 6.50
CA ALA A 430 -12.00 -2.24 7.65
C ALA A 430 -12.24 -0.76 8.02
N VAL A 431 -11.25 0.12 7.77
CA VAL A 431 -11.35 1.58 8.01
C VAL A 431 -11.79 2.36 6.78
N LEU A 432 -11.61 1.79 5.59
CA LEU A 432 -11.96 2.38 4.30
C LEU A 432 -13.46 2.22 4.05
N SER A 433 -14.23 3.29 4.19
CA SER A 433 -15.67 3.34 3.87
C SER A 433 -16.00 4.59 3.05
N ALA A 434 -17.24 4.68 2.56
CA ALA A 434 -17.70 5.88 1.85
C ALA A 434 -17.73 7.13 2.75
N GLU A 435 -17.89 6.94 4.06
CA GLU A 435 -17.97 8.01 5.06
C GLU A 435 -16.62 8.31 5.72
N SER A 436 -15.60 7.46 5.51
CA SER A 436 -14.30 7.65 6.11
C SER A 436 -13.53 8.78 5.41
N ALA A 437 -12.84 9.59 6.19
CA ALA A 437 -11.80 10.47 5.67
C ALA A 437 -10.43 9.84 5.96
N VAL A 438 -9.91 9.07 5.02
CA VAL A 438 -8.60 8.42 5.14
C VAL A 438 -7.61 9.09 4.19
N VAL A 439 -6.52 9.62 4.74
CA VAL A 439 -5.42 10.19 3.97
C VAL A 439 -4.22 9.28 4.09
N MET A 440 -3.80 8.71 2.98
CA MET A 440 -2.71 7.77 2.87
C MET A 440 -1.54 8.45 2.18
N SER A 441 -0.29 8.13 2.54
CA SER A 441 0.85 8.45 1.68
C SER A 441 1.72 7.24 1.36
N SER A 442 2.41 7.36 0.24
CA SER A 442 3.45 6.42 -0.19
C SER A 442 4.80 7.13 -0.24
N ARG A 443 5.84 6.54 0.37
CA ARG A 443 7.22 7.05 0.38
C ARG A 443 7.99 6.67 -0.88
N VAL A 444 7.80 5.44 -1.36
CA VAL A 444 8.46 4.79 -2.49
C VAL A 444 7.37 4.27 -3.41
N SER A 445 7.21 4.91 -4.56
CA SER A 445 5.93 4.88 -5.26
C SER A 445 5.74 3.71 -6.23
N PHE A 446 5.98 2.46 -5.81
CA PHE A 446 5.44 1.31 -6.54
C PHE A 446 3.90 1.41 -6.64
N LEU A 447 3.24 2.09 -5.69
CA LEU A 447 1.80 2.33 -5.68
C LEU A 447 1.32 3.25 -6.82
N ALA A 448 2.08 4.31 -7.16
CA ALA A 448 1.73 5.14 -8.33
C ALA A 448 2.24 4.56 -9.65
N ASP A 449 3.27 3.71 -9.62
CA ASP A 449 3.85 3.13 -10.82
C ASP A 449 3.14 1.83 -11.24
N SER A 450 2.60 1.05 -10.29
CA SER A 450 1.82 -0.16 -10.55
C SER A 450 0.47 0.17 -11.20
N PRO A 451 0.20 -0.30 -12.43
CA PRO A 451 -1.11 -0.15 -13.07
C PRO A 451 -2.22 -0.86 -12.29
N GLN A 452 -1.94 -2.01 -11.68
CA GLN A 452 -2.91 -2.81 -10.93
C GLN A 452 -3.35 -2.11 -9.65
N VAL A 453 -2.40 -1.51 -8.92
CA VAL A 453 -2.72 -0.73 -7.71
C VAL A 453 -3.49 0.53 -8.08
N ARG A 454 -3.13 1.22 -9.18
CA ARG A 454 -3.91 2.36 -9.67
C ARG A 454 -5.34 1.98 -10.04
N GLN A 455 -5.55 0.82 -10.66
CA GLN A 455 -6.88 0.28 -10.94
C GLN A 455 -7.65 -0.11 -9.67
N LEU A 456 -6.95 -0.57 -8.62
CA LEU A 456 -7.58 -0.83 -7.32
C LEU A 456 -8.09 0.46 -6.67
N LEU A 457 -7.25 1.50 -6.69
CA LEU A 457 -7.55 2.82 -6.11
C LEU A 457 -8.59 3.59 -6.94
N ASP A 458 -8.90 3.11 -8.13
CA ASP A 458 -9.90 3.65 -9.03
C ASP A 458 -11.21 2.83 -8.98
N ASN A 459 -12.34 3.52 -9.13
CA ASN A 459 -13.69 2.94 -9.06
C ASN A 459 -14.33 2.77 -10.45
N GLY A 460 -13.51 2.73 -11.51
CA GLY A 460 -13.96 2.54 -12.88
C GLY A 460 -14.57 1.14 -13.15
N ALA A 461 -15.57 1.08 -14.03
CA ALA A 461 -16.32 -0.12 -14.39
C ALA A 461 -15.52 -1.17 -15.20
N GLY A 462 -14.20 -0.98 -15.37
CA GLY A 462 -13.32 -1.84 -16.14
C GLY A 462 -12.17 -2.41 -15.31
N ARG A 463 -12.47 -3.12 -14.21
CA ARG A 463 -11.45 -3.97 -13.56
C ARG A 463 -11.26 -5.24 -14.38
N SER A 464 -10.02 -5.64 -14.63
CA SER A 464 -9.76 -6.93 -15.29
C SER A 464 -10.31 -8.06 -14.44
N GLU A 465 -10.80 -9.12 -15.08
CA GLU A 465 -11.31 -10.32 -14.39
C GLU A 465 -10.24 -10.91 -13.45
N GLN A 466 -8.99 -10.91 -13.88
CA GLN A 466 -7.84 -11.34 -13.09
C GLN A 466 -7.63 -10.49 -11.82
N LEU A 467 -7.78 -9.17 -11.87
CA LEU A 467 -7.65 -8.32 -10.69
C LEU A 467 -8.82 -8.55 -9.73
N VAL A 468 -10.03 -8.73 -10.26
CA VAL A 468 -11.23 -9.06 -9.47
C VAL A 468 -11.06 -10.38 -8.74
N GLU A 469 -10.57 -11.43 -9.42
CA GLU A 469 -10.24 -12.72 -8.81
C GLU A 469 -9.18 -12.59 -7.71
N GLN A 470 -8.11 -11.83 -7.95
CA GLN A 470 -7.07 -11.57 -6.95
C GLN A 470 -7.62 -10.85 -5.72
N MET A 471 -8.51 -9.87 -5.91
CA MET A 471 -9.15 -9.17 -4.80
C MET A 471 -9.98 -10.13 -3.93
N TYR A 472 -10.81 -10.97 -4.55
CA TYR A 472 -11.59 -11.98 -3.81
C TYR A 472 -10.69 -12.99 -3.10
N ALA A 473 -9.60 -13.43 -3.74
CA ALA A 473 -8.63 -14.34 -3.15
C ALA A 473 -7.95 -13.75 -1.89
N ASN A 474 -7.79 -12.43 -1.85
CA ASN A 474 -7.26 -11.70 -0.69
C ASN A 474 -8.36 -11.19 0.26
N GLY A 475 -9.63 -11.56 0.05
CA GLY A 475 -10.74 -11.16 0.94
C GLY A 475 -11.27 -9.73 0.73
N ILE A 476 -10.89 -9.05 -0.35
CA ILE A 476 -11.35 -7.70 -0.68
C ILE A 476 -12.56 -7.79 -1.60
N GLU A 477 -13.71 -7.24 -1.18
CA GLU A 477 -14.87 -7.12 -2.06
C GLU A 477 -14.71 -5.89 -2.98
N PRO A 478 -14.64 -6.06 -4.31
CA PRO A 478 -14.40 -4.95 -5.25
C PRO A 478 -15.39 -3.79 -5.10
N SER A 479 -16.66 -4.09 -4.82
CA SER A 479 -17.74 -3.13 -4.62
C SER A 479 -17.57 -2.25 -3.36
N ARG A 480 -16.72 -2.67 -2.42
CA ARG A 480 -16.49 -2.01 -1.12
C ARG A 480 -15.26 -1.12 -1.09
N VAL A 481 -14.40 -1.19 -2.11
CA VAL A 481 -13.21 -0.32 -2.20
C VAL A 481 -13.69 1.12 -2.44
N PRO A 482 -13.43 2.05 -1.51
CA PRO A 482 -13.91 3.41 -1.67
C PRO A 482 -13.04 4.19 -2.67
N HIS A 483 -13.59 5.29 -3.17
CA HIS A 483 -12.90 6.16 -4.13
C HIS A 483 -11.72 6.91 -3.49
N PHE A 484 -10.55 6.89 -4.14
CA PHE A 484 -9.39 7.69 -3.73
C PHE A 484 -9.15 8.87 -4.68
N HIS A 485 -8.96 10.05 -4.11
CA HIS A 485 -8.35 11.17 -4.82
C HIS A 485 -6.84 11.00 -4.80
N VAL A 486 -6.19 11.00 -5.96
CA VAL A 486 -4.74 10.99 -6.02
C VAL A 486 -4.24 12.43 -6.01
N VAL A 487 -3.50 12.78 -4.97
CA VAL A 487 -2.81 14.07 -4.86
C VAL A 487 -1.34 13.83 -5.13
N ARG A 488 -0.85 14.34 -6.25
CA ARG A 488 0.56 14.26 -6.62
C ARG A 488 1.26 15.55 -6.25
N LEU A 489 2.29 15.45 -5.43
CA LEU A 489 3.18 16.57 -5.12
C LEU A 489 4.08 16.82 -6.33
N THR A 490 4.30 18.11 -6.63
CA THR A 490 5.04 18.56 -7.82
C THR A 490 6.25 19.37 -7.36
N GLU A 491 7.45 18.88 -7.65
CA GLU A 491 8.72 19.52 -7.29
C GLU A 491 9.60 19.72 -8.53
N PRO A 492 9.49 20.88 -9.23
CA PRO A 492 10.13 21.06 -10.53
C PRO A 492 11.66 21.14 -10.49
N GLU A 493 12.26 21.49 -9.34
CA GLU A 493 13.73 21.60 -9.20
C GLU A 493 14.26 20.72 -8.07
N ALA A 494 13.75 20.94 -6.85
CA ALA A 494 14.20 20.25 -5.65
C ALA A 494 13.06 20.08 -4.65
N THR A 495 13.09 18.97 -3.93
CA THR A 495 12.20 18.65 -2.82
C THR A 495 12.49 19.55 -1.61
N PRO A 496 11.53 19.71 -0.66
CA PRO A 496 11.76 20.43 0.58
C PRO A 496 12.95 19.89 1.40
N LEU A 497 13.17 18.57 1.41
CA LEU A 497 14.33 17.97 2.07
C LEU A 497 15.64 18.43 1.42
N GLU A 498 15.73 18.33 0.10
CA GLU A 498 16.92 18.76 -0.65
C GLU A 498 17.22 20.24 -0.37
N ARG A 499 16.23 21.13 -0.48
CA ARG A 499 16.40 22.58 -0.23
C ARG A 499 16.89 22.89 1.18
N ARG A 500 16.31 22.25 2.20
CA ARG A 500 16.71 22.44 3.60
C ARG A 500 18.14 21.97 3.83
N LEU A 501 18.48 20.78 3.35
CA LEU A 501 19.81 20.22 3.54
C LEU A 501 20.87 20.97 2.73
N THR A 502 20.61 21.35 1.48
CA THR A 502 21.58 22.15 0.70
C THR A 502 21.82 23.50 1.35
N THR A 503 20.78 24.16 1.86
CA THR A 503 20.93 25.43 2.60
C THR A 503 21.74 25.23 3.88
N ARG A 504 21.42 24.21 4.69
CA ARG A 504 22.15 23.87 5.93
C ARG A 504 23.63 23.55 5.67
N LEU A 505 23.90 22.86 4.56
CA LEU A 505 25.24 22.43 4.18
C LEU A 505 26.02 23.46 3.35
N GLY A 506 25.38 24.52 2.87
CA GLY A 506 26.00 25.49 1.95
C GLY A 506 26.27 24.90 0.56
N LEU A 507 25.47 23.92 0.11
CA LEU A 507 25.59 23.28 -1.20
C LEU A 507 24.71 23.98 -2.25
N PRO A 508 25.07 23.93 -3.54
CA PRO A 508 24.22 24.46 -4.61
C PRO A 508 22.92 23.63 -4.76
N LEU A 509 21.86 24.27 -5.26
CA LEU A 509 20.61 23.58 -5.61
C LEU A 509 20.79 22.68 -6.85
N GLY A 510 19.98 21.62 -6.94
CA GLY A 510 20.02 20.66 -8.06
C GLY A 510 21.08 19.56 -7.92
N GLN A 511 21.79 19.48 -6.79
CA GLN A 511 22.66 18.34 -6.49
C GLN A 511 21.82 17.05 -6.32
N PRO A 512 22.35 15.88 -6.74
CA PRO A 512 21.69 14.61 -6.49
C PRO A 512 21.43 14.38 -5.00
N LEU A 513 20.25 13.83 -4.67
CA LEU A 513 19.87 13.54 -3.28
C LEU A 513 20.91 12.67 -2.54
N ALA A 514 21.55 11.71 -3.23
CA ALA A 514 22.60 10.86 -2.67
C ALA A 514 23.77 11.69 -2.12
N ASP A 515 24.19 12.71 -2.87
CA ASP A 515 25.33 13.57 -2.52
C ASP A 515 24.98 14.49 -1.35
N ILE A 516 23.76 15.04 -1.36
CA ILE A 516 23.25 15.89 -0.27
C ILE A 516 23.18 15.10 1.04
N LEU A 517 22.59 13.90 1.01
CA LEU A 517 22.50 13.03 2.18
C LEU A 517 23.88 12.55 2.65
N GLY A 518 24.76 12.21 1.71
CA GLY A 518 26.14 11.83 1.99
C GLY A 518 26.90 12.93 2.71
N ALA A 519 26.84 14.16 2.19
CA ALA A 519 27.46 15.33 2.80
C ALA A 519 26.90 15.63 4.19
N HIS A 520 25.60 15.40 4.42
CA HIS A 520 25.01 15.55 5.75
C HIS A 520 25.54 14.51 6.75
N ILE A 521 25.69 13.25 6.33
CA ILE A 521 26.31 12.20 7.16
C ILE A 521 27.75 12.59 7.51
N THR A 522 28.57 12.94 6.52
CA THR A 522 29.98 13.32 6.71
C THR A 522 30.11 14.49 7.68
N ARG A 523 29.29 15.54 7.50
CA ARG A 523 29.31 16.71 8.39
C ARG A 523 28.88 16.37 9.82
N THR A 524 27.81 15.58 9.97
CA THR A 524 27.32 15.14 11.30
C THR A 524 28.40 14.41 12.08
N LEU A 525 29.09 13.47 11.42
CA LEU A 525 30.19 12.72 12.04
C LEU A 525 31.40 13.60 12.36
N ALA A 526 31.74 14.55 11.49
CA ALA A 526 32.84 15.47 11.70
C ALA A 526 32.58 16.43 12.88
N GLU A 527 31.36 16.97 13.00
CA GLU A 527 30.94 17.82 14.12
C GLU A 527 30.94 17.05 15.45
N ALA A 528 30.65 15.75 15.42
CA ALA A 528 30.75 14.85 16.57
C ALA A 528 32.19 14.35 16.84
N GLY A 529 33.18 14.75 16.04
CA GLY A 529 34.59 14.32 16.18
C GLY A 529 34.86 12.86 15.83
N ARG A 530 33.97 12.21 15.06
CA ARG A 530 34.00 10.78 14.73
C ARG A 530 33.91 10.48 13.22
N PRO A 531 34.71 11.12 12.35
CA PRO A 531 34.69 10.86 10.91
C PRO A 531 35.11 9.42 10.55
N ASP A 532 35.83 8.75 11.46
CA ASP A 532 36.28 7.36 11.30
C ASP A 532 35.13 6.35 11.21
N LEU A 533 33.96 6.68 11.75
CA LEU A 533 32.78 5.81 11.69
C LEU A 533 32.17 5.72 10.29
N GLU A 534 32.42 6.69 9.40
CA GLU A 534 31.73 6.79 8.12
C GLU A 534 31.90 5.52 7.27
N ARG A 535 33.10 4.94 7.24
CA ARG A 535 33.39 3.70 6.48
C ARG A 535 32.69 2.47 7.03
N ARG A 536 32.27 2.49 8.30
CA ARG A 536 31.60 1.36 8.96
C ARG A 536 30.09 1.42 8.79
N LEU A 537 29.51 2.60 8.52
CA LEU A 537 28.06 2.79 8.42
C LEU A 537 27.38 1.90 7.36
N PRO A 538 27.92 1.68 6.15
CA PRO A 538 27.28 0.82 5.15
C PRO A 538 27.10 -0.63 5.64
N ALA A 539 28.14 -1.23 6.22
CA ALA A 539 28.04 -2.58 6.80
C ALA A 539 27.15 -2.62 8.06
N ALA A 540 27.20 -1.56 8.87
CA ALA A 540 26.50 -1.47 10.14
C ALA A 540 24.99 -1.23 10.02
N LEU A 541 24.56 -0.45 9.02
CA LEU A 541 23.19 0.06 8.91
C LEU A 541 22.59 -0.18 7.51
N GLY A 542 23.42 -0.27 6.48
CA GLY A 542 23.01 -0.61 5.11
C GLY A 542 22.71 -2.10 4.93
N ARG A 543 23.60 -3.01 5.35
CA ARG A 543 23.31 -4.47 5.30
C ARG A 543 22.05 -4.85 6.09
N PRO A 544 21.80 -4.34 7.31
CA PRO A 544 20.54 -4.60 8.00
C PRO A 544 19.31 -4.11 7.25
N PHE A 545 19.38 -3.00 6.51
CA PHE A 545 18.27 -2.56 5.66
C PHE A 545 17.91 -3.61 4.61
N LEU A 546 18.92 -4.20 3.97
CA LEU A 546 18.73 -5.29 3.00
C LEU A 546 18.16 -6.56 3.65
N ALA A 547 18.34 -6.73 4.95
CA ALA A 547 17.71 -7.77 5.76
C ALA A 547 16.41 -7.29 6.43
N ASP A 548 15.78 -6.24 5.87
CA ASP A 548 14.48 -5.70 6.28
C ASP A 548 14.44 -5.14 7.70
N ARG A 549 15.55 -4.57 8.17
CA ARG A 549 15.68 -3.96 9.49
C ARG A 549 15.90 -2.46 9.40
N THR A 550 14.87 -1.69 9.73
CA THR A 550 14.86 -0.21 9.70
C THR A 550 14.86 0.47 11.08
N VAL A 551 14.57 -0.31 12.13
CA VAL A 551 14.55 0.15 13.52
C VAL A 551 15.66 -0.53 14.33
N PHE A 552 16.32 0.25 15.17
CA PHE A 552 17.47 -0.19 15.95
C PHE A 552 17.28 0.12 17.42
N SER A 553 17.57 -0.85 18.30
CA SER A 553 17.75 -0.53 19.71
C SER A 553 19.06 0.23 19.90
N LEU A 554 19.13 1.09 20.92
CA LEU A 554 20.37 1.80 21.26
C LEU A 554 21.52 0.82 21.59
N LEU A 555 21.19 -0.34 22.18
CA LEU A 555 22.14 -1.40 22.47
C LEU A 555 22.70 -2.03 21.19
N ASP A 556 21.89 -2.22 20.16
CA ASP A 556 22.35 -2.76 18.89
C ASP A 556 23.24 -1.76 18.15
N LEU A 557 22.88 -0.47 18.16
CA LEU A 557 23.76 0.57 17.62
C LEU A 557 25.11 0.57 18.34
N HIS A 558 25.11 0.45 19.66
CA HIS A 558 26.34 0.35 20.45
C HIS A 558 27.18 -0.88 20.07
N ARG A 559 26.56 -2.04 19.87
CA ARG A 559 27.26 -3.27 19.47
C ARG A 559 27.89 -3.16 18.09
N VAL A 560 27.18 -2.54 17.14
CA VAL A 560 27.61 -2.52 15.73
C VAL A 560 28.57 -1.34 15.45
N LEU A 561 28.30 -0.16 16.02
CA LEU A 561 29.12 1.04 15.83
C LEU A 561 30.22 1.18 16.88
N GLY A 562 30.10 0.51 18.03
CA GLY A 562 31.07 0.58 19.12
C GLY A 562 30.67 1.58 20.21
N ALA A 563 31.34 1.49 21.35
CA ALA A 563 31.08 2.34 22.52
C ALA A 563 31.34 3.83 22.25
N ASP A 564 32.27 4.10 21.37
CA ASP A 564 32.70 5.43 20.96
C ASP A 564 31.63 6.17 20.12
N ALA A 565 30.64 5.45 19.57
CA ALA A 565 29.48 6.04 18.89
C ALA A 565 28.50 6.75 19.85
N PHE A 566 28.74 6.66 21.17
CA PHE A 566 27.97 7.30 22.21
C PHE A 566 28.87 8.20 23.06
N THR A 567 28.42 9.43 23.28
CA THR A 567 29.13 10.42 24.10
C THR A 567 28.76 10.27 25.58
N GLY A 568 29.68 10.62 26.48
CA GLY A 568 29.43 10.60 27.92
C GLY A 568 29.14 9.23 28.55
N GLY A 569 29.35 8.13 27.82
CA GLY A 569 29.15 6.76 28.32
C GLY A 569 27.68 6.37 28.57
N ARG A 570 26.73 7.11 27.98
CA ARG A 570 25.28 6.89 28.15
C ARG A 570 24.70 6.29 26.88
N LEU A 571 23.86 5.27 27.04
CA LEU A 571 23.03 4.72 25.96
C LEU A 571 21.71 5.48 25.91
N ASP A 572 21.77 6.73 25.44
CA ASP A 572 20.59 7.55 25.18
C ASP A 572 20.63 8.08 23.73
N PRO A 573 19.47 8.40 23.13
CA PRO A 573 19.41 8.84 21.74
C PRO A 573 20.20 10.13 21.48
N ALA A 574 20.26 11.05 22.45
CA ALA A 574 20.94 12.34 22.30
C ALA A 574 22.47 12.20 22.38
N ALA A 575 22.96 11.19 23.09
CA ALA A 575 24.37 10.85 23.21
C ALA A 575 24.93 10.17 21.95
N CYS A 576 24.07 9.60 21.10
CA CYS A 576 24.48 8.95 19.85
C CYS A 576 25.04 9.99 18.86
N VAL A 577 26.20 9.74 18.27
CA VAL A 577 26.82 10.64 17.27
C VAL A 577 25.96 10.83 16.01
N LEU A 578 25.03 9.91 15.74
CA LEU A 578 24.08 9.99 14.64
C LEU A 578 22.76 10.67 15.05
N ALA A 579 22.62 11.20 16.27
CA ALA A 579 21.38 11.80 16.77
C ALA A 579 20.71 12.78 15.79
N PRO A 580 21.43 13.68 15.06
CA PRO A 580 20.80 14.58 14.10
C PRO A 580 20.13 13.89 12.89
N LEU A 581 20.44 12.62 12.66
CA LEU A 581 19.90 11.80 11.57
C LEU A 581 18.82 10.83 12.05
N LEU A 582 18.60 10.73 13.37
CA LEU A 582 17.74 9.73 13.99
C LEU A 582 16.50 10.38 14.65
N ARG A 583 15.41 9.61 14.72
CA ARG A 583 14.20 9.92 15.46
C ARG A 583 13.87 8.78 16.43
N PRO A 584 13.20 9.04 17.56
CA PRO A 584 12.69 7.99 18.44
C PRO A 584 11.68 7.09 17.72
N ALA A 585 11.77 5.78 17.95
CA ALA A 585 10.88 4.74 17.44
C ALA A 585 10.34 3.83 18.57
N GLY A 586 10.42 4.30 19.81
CA GLY A 586 10.09 3.59 21.04
C GLY A 586 10.91 4.13 22.22
N PRO A 587 10.80 3.53 23.41
CA PRO A 587 11.55 3.97 24.60
C PRO A 587 13.07 3.92 24.39
N ASP A 588 13.56 2.80 23.84
CA ASP A 588 14.99 2.52 23.63
C ASP A 588 15.33 2.23 22.16
N HIS A 589 14.45 2.64 21.24
CA HIS A 589 14.57 2.35 19.82
C HIS A 589 14.61 3.64 19.00
N VAL A 590 15.37 3.62 17.92
CA VAL A 590 15.55 4.72 17.00
C VAL A 590 15.42 4.24 15.56
N ALA A 591 14.98 5.14 14.70
CA ALA A 591 14.96 4.99 13.25
C ALA A 591 15.58 6.24 12.60
N PHE A 592 15.93 6.19 11.33
CA PHE A 592 16.32 7.41 10.63
C PHE A 592 15.14 8.39 10.54
N VAL A 593 15.43 9.69 10.62
CA VAL A 593 14.45 10.76 10.38
C VAL A 593 13.85 10.62 8.97
N HIS A 594 14.66 10.12 8.02
CA HIS A 594 14.21 9.83 6.67
C HIS A 594 14.84 8.52 6.17
N THR A 595 14.03 7.60 5.65
CA THR A 595 14.46 6.26 5.20
C THR A 595 15.57 6.32 4.14
N ALA A 596 15.57 7.36 3.30
CA ALA A 596 16.62 7.60 2.30
C ALA A 596 18.06 7.62 2.84
N TYR A 597 18.30 7.97 4.12
CA TYR A 597 19.65 7.82 4.69
C TYR A 597 20.08 6.36 4.75
N GLN A 598 19.17 5.48 5.16
CA GLN A 598 19.46 4.06 5.26
C GLN A 598 19.51 3.40 3.88
N GLU A 599 18.66 3.82 2.94
CA GLU A 599 18.71 3.40 1.53
C GLU A 599 20.04 3.79 0.87
N LEU A 600 20.56 5.00 1.16
CA LEU A 600 21.88 5.43 0.70
C LEU A 600 22.99 4.53 1.29
N LEU A 601 22.90 4.20 2.57
CA LEU A 601 23.88 3.29 3.21
C LEU A 601 23.79 1.88 2.65
N ALA A 602 22.60 1.39 2.28
CA ALA A 602 22.40 0.12 1.59
C ALA A 602 23.01 0.17 0.18
N ALA A 603 22.80 1.25 -0.57
CA ALA A 603 23.43 1.44 -1.89
C ALA A 603 24.97 1.50 -1.79
N ARG A 604 25.53 2.22 -0.80
CA ARG A 604 26.97 2.23 -0.51
C ARG A 604 27.52 0.87 -0.07
N TYR A 605 26.68 0.02 0.54
CA TYR A 605 27.07 -1.35 0.86
C TYR A 605 27.16 -2.19 -0.42
N LEU A 606 26.15 -2.09 -1.29
CA LEU A 606 26.07 -2.82 -2.56
C LEU A 606 27.05 -2.35 -3.64
N SER A 607 27.62 -1.15 -3.52
CA SER A 607 28.62 -0.67 -4.49
C SER A 607 29.95 -1.44 -4.43
N ASP A 608 30.18 -2.21 -3.37
CA ASP A 608 31.29 -3.17 -3.29
C ASP A 608 30.82 -4.53 -3.87
N PRO A 609 31.47 -5.07 -4.92
CA PRO A 609 31.10 -6.34 -5.52
C PRO A 609 31.05 -7.53 -4.55
N ALA A 610 31.92 -7.56 -3.53
CA ALA A 610 31.93 -8.64 -2.55
C ALA A 610 30.69 -8.58 -1.63
N ASN A 611 30.25 -7.37 -1.29
CA ASN A 611 29.04 -7.16 -0.51
C ASN A 611 27.77 -7.39 -1.35
N LEU A 612 27.79 -7.03 -2.63
CA LEU A 612 26.72 -7.36 -3.57
C LEU A 612 26.54 -8.88 -3.69
N ASP A 613 27.65 -9.62 -3.77
CA ASP A 613 27.60 -11.09 -3.76
C ASP A 613 27.08 -11.64 -2.44
N ALA A 614 27.58 -11.16 -1.29
CA ALA A 614 27.07 -11.57 0.02
C ALA A 614 25.58 -11.23 0.23
N ALA A 615 25.07 -10.16 -0.38
CA ALA A 615 23.66 -9.79 -0.32
C ALA A 615 22.75 -10.75 -1.11
N ALA A 616 23.29 -11.47 -2.11
CA ALA A 616 22.55 -12.51 -2.82
C ALA A 616 22.18 -13.70 -1.92
N ASP A 617 22.89 -13.89 -0.81
CA ASP A 617 22.69 -15.00 0.14
C ASP A 617 21.77 -14.64 1.31
N ILE A 618 21.17 -13.45 1.33
CA ILE A 618 20.22 -13.07 2.38
C ILE A 618 19.01 -14.02 2.35
N PRO A 619 18.66 -14.70 3.46
CA PRO A 619 17.51 -15.60 3.50
C PRO A 619 16.21 -14.86 3.16
N GLY A 620 15.43 -15.40 2.23
CA GLY A 620 14.21 -14.74 1.72
C GLY A 620 14.45 -13.69 0.63
N GLY A 621 15.72 -13.36 0.34
CA GLY A 621 16.12 -12.34 -0.63
C GLY A 621 16.33 -10.96 0.01
N ALA A 622 17.24 -10.17 -0.57
CA ALA A 622 17.51 -8.81 -0.10
C ALA A 622 16.31 -7.88 -0.33
N PHE A 623 15.93 -7.11 0.69
CA PHE A 623 14.96 -6.03 0.58
C PHE A 623 15.57 -4.87 -0.22
N LEU A 624 15.07 -4.66 -1.44
CA LEU A 624 15.52 -3.62 -2.36
C LEU A 624 14.38 -2.68 -2.70
N THR A 625 14.65 -1.38 -2.58
CA THR A 625 13.75 -0.33 -3.07
C THR A 625 14.29 0.27 -4.36
N GLU A 626 13.41 0.88 -5.14
CA GLU A 626 13.81 1.64 -6.32
C GLU A 626 14.79 2.78 -5.98
N GLN A 627 14.69 3.35 -4.78
CA GLN A 627 15.61 4.38 -4.31
C GLN A 627 17.02 3.83 -4.02
N VAL A 628 17.13 2.62 -3.45
CA VAL A 628 18.43 1.93 -3.29
C VAL A 628 19.08 1.71 -4.66
N ARG A 629 18.32 1.23 -5.65
CA ARG A 629 18.81 1.05 -7.03
C ARG A 629 19.25 2.37 -7.65
N ALA A 630 18.43 3.41 -7.56
CA ALA A 630 18.76 4.74 -8.10
C ALA A 630 20.02 5.34 -7.45
N PHE A 631 20.19 5.17 -6.14
CA PHE A 631 21.42 5.58 -5.46
C PHE A 631 22.62 4.74 -5.91
N LEU A 632 22.48 3.43 -6.06
CA LEU A 632 23.57 2.55 -6.53
C LEU A 632 24.02 2.93 -7.96
N ALA A 633 23.07 3.22 -8.85
CA ALA A 633 23.33 3.71 -10.20
C ALA A 633 24.09 5.05 -10.18
N GLY A 634 23.71 5.97 -9.29
CA GLY A 634 24.39 7.26 -9.14
C GLY A 634 25.79 7.16 -8.53
N LEU A 635 26.00 6.26 -7.55
CA LEU A 635 27.30 6.06 -6.88
C LEU A 635 28.35 5.47 -7.81
N SER A 636 27.93 4.69 -8.79
CA SER A 636 28.84 4.00 -9.72
C SER A 636 29.49 4.97 -10.73
N GLY A 637 28.87 6.14 -10.98
CA GLY A 637 29.36 7.19 -11.89
C GLY A 637 29.73 6.70 -13.29
N ASP A 638 30.30 7.57 -14.13
CA ASP A 638 30.96 7.19 -15.41
C ASP A 638 32.20 6.28 -15.19
N ALA A 639 32.48 5.90 -13.94
CA ALA A 639 33.66 5.15 -13.50
C ALA A 639 33.48 3.62 -13.52
N GLY A 640 32.41 3.11 -14.14
CA GLY A 640 32.40 1.73 -14.59
C GLY A 640 33.40 1.59 -15.73
N ASP A 641 34.49 0.85 -15.50
CA ASP A 641 35.39 0.30 -16.52
C ASP A 641 34.55 -0.18 -17.71
N THR A 642 34.34 0.69 -18.70
CA THR A 642 33.40 0.45 -19.81
C THR A 642 34.12 -0.48 -20.75
N ARG A 643 34.12 -1.76 -20.39
CA ARG A 643 34.73 -2.81 -21.18
C ARG A 643 34.02 -2.84 -22.52
N ASP A 644 34.78 -2.85 -23.60
CA ASP A 644 34.24 -2.97 -24.96
C ASP A 644 34.42 -4.39 -25.53
N ASP A 645 34.68 -5.36 -24.65
CA ASP A 645 34.97 -6.76 -24.98
C ASP A 645 33.71 -7.64 -25.08
N CYS A 646 32.53 -7.09 -24.76
CA CYS A 646 31.25 -7.79 -24.72
C CYS A 646 31.24 -8.97 -23.74
N VAL A 647 32.10 -8.97 -22.72
CA VAL A 647 32.15 -10.01 -21.69
C VAL A 647 31.39 -9.56 -20.45
N LEU A 648 30.33 -10.30 -20.10
CA LEU A 648 29.67 -10.23 -18.81
C LEU A 648 30.44 -11.12 -17.82
N PRO A 649 31.04 -10.58 -16.74
CA PRO A 649 31.70 -11.38 -15.71
C PRO A 649 30.73 -12.28 -14.94
N ALA A 650 31.27 -13.32 -14.29
CA ALA A 650 30.51 -14.00 -13.24
C ALA A 650 30.36 -13.09 -12.01
N GLY A 651 29.25 -13.20 -11.30
CA GLY A 651 28.99 -12.41 -10.10
C GLY A 651 27.51 -12.13 -9.87
N ALA A 652 27.22 -11.40 -8.79
CA ALA A 652 25.88 -10.96 -8.45
C ALA A 652 25.51 -9.64 -9.15
N TYR A 653 24.25 -9.55 -9.57
CA TYR A 653 23.69 -8.40 -10.28
C TYR A 653 22.31 -8.04 -9.74
N VAL A 654 22.01 -6.74 -9.71
CA VAL A 654 20.66 -6.22 -9.42
C VAL A 654 19.79 -6.31 -10.68
N VAL A 655 18.73 -7.11 -10.62
CA VAL A 655 17.83 -7.43 -11.74
C VAL A 655 16.36 -7.33 -11.34
N GLY A 656 15.45 -7.34 -12.32
CA GLY A 656 14.01 -7.21 -12.13
C GLY A 656 13.49 -5.77 -12.28
N PRO A 657 12.16 -5.62 -12.47
CA PRO A 657 11.53 -4.31 -12.55
C PRO A 657 11.47 -3.63 -11.17
N ALA A 658 11.13 -2.34 -11.12
CA ALA A 658 11.14 -1.54 -9.89
C ALA A 658 10.26 -2.14 -8.78
N GLU A 659 9.13 -2.76 -9.14
CA GLU A 659 8.22 -3.45 -8.22
C GLU A 659 8.69 -4.85 -7.79
N ARG A 660 9.81 -5.35 -8.33
CA ARG A 660 10.36 -6.67 -7.98
C ARG A 660 11.86 -6.74 -8.25
N LEU A 661 12.61 -5.86 -7.59
CA LEU A 661 14.07 -5.87 -7.63
C LEU A 661 14.61 -7.09 -6.87
N LEU A 662 15.64 -7.72 -7.44
CA LEU A 662 16.26 -8.94 -6.94
C LEU A 662 17.77 -8.86 -7.13
N ILE A 663 18.51 -9.62 -6.32
CA ILE A 663 19.92 -9.91 -6.57
C ILE A 663 20.02 -11.35 -7.08
N ARG A 664 20.71 -11.55 -8.21
CA ARG A 664 20.88 -12.87 -8.85
C ARG A 664 22.31 -13.05 -9.34
N ARG A 665 22.79 -14.29 -9.29
CA ARG A 665 24.14 -14.66 -9.72
C ARG A 665 24.19 -15.16 -11.16
N VAL A 666 25.16 -14.65 -11.90
CA VAL A 666 25.63 -15.22 -13.15
C VAL A 666 26.84 -16.09 -12.80
N GLU A 667 26.70 -17.40 -12.99
CA GLU A 667 27.66 -18.40 -12.49
C GLU A 667 29.00 -18.41 -13.24
N ARG A 668 28.99 -18.04 -14.52
CA ARG A 668 30.17 -18.09 -15.39
C ARG A 668 30.26 -16.84 -16.24
N PRO A 669 31.48 -16.40 -16.61
CA PRO A 669 31.62 -15.31 -17.56
C PRO A 669 31.07 -15.70 -18.94
N VAL A 670 30.39 -14.78 -19.59
CA VAL A 670 29.73 -15.01 -20.88
C VAL A 670 30.07 -13.88 -21.85
N ARG A 671 30.52 -14.23 -23.06
CA ARG A 671 30.75 -13.27 -24.14
C ARG A 671 29.51 -13.15 -25.02
N PHE A 672 29.00 -11.94 -25.15
CA PHE A 672 27.88 -11.61 -26.02
C PHE A 672 28.33 -11.30 -27.44
N ASP A 673 27.49 -11.66 -28.41
CA ASP A 673 27.50 -10.97 -29.69
C ASP A 673 27.28 -9.48 -29.46
N ARG A 674 28.15 -8.66 -30.05
CA ARG A 674 28.09 -7.19 -29.92
C ARG A 674 26.75 -6.63 -30.41
N ARG A 675 26.13 -7.25 -31.41
CA ARG A 675 24.87 -6.84 -32.05
C ARG A 675 23.94 -8.05 -32.16
N ALA A 676 22.65 -7.80 -32.38
CA ALA A 676 21.73 -8.86 -32.79
C ALA A 676 22.26 -9.61 -34.04
N VAL A 677 21.87 -10.88 -34.19
CA VAL A 677 22.20 -11.65 -35.40
C VAL A 677 21.63 -10.92 -36.61
N THR A 678 22.48 -10.62 -37.59
CA THR A 678 22.06 -9.86 -38.76
C THR A 678 21.48 -10.76 -39.86
N VAL A 679 20.69 -10.17 -40.77
CA VAL A 679 20.16 -10.88 -41.94
C VAL A 679 21.26 -11.55 -42.75
N ALA A 680 22.40 -10.88 -42.96
CA ALA A 680 23.52 -11.48 -43.71
C ALA A 680 24.11 -12.70 -43.02
N ARG A 681 24.23 -12.69 -41.68
CA ARG A 681 24.68 -13.86 -40.91
C ARG A 681 23.66 -14.98 -40.98
N TYR A 682 22.38 -14.66 -40.80
CA TYR A 682 21.30 -15.64 -40.87
C TYR A 682 21.16 -16.27 -42.26
N ARG A 683 21.40 -15.52 -43.34
CA ARG A 683 21.41 -16.05 -44.71
C ARG A 683 22.44 -17.17 -44.89
N ARG A 684 23.64 -17.03 -44.30
CA ARG A 684 24.66 -18.10 -44.34
C ARG A 684 24.21 -19.37 -43.63
N PHE A 685 23.41 -19.25 -42.58
CA PHE A 685 22.79 -20.40 -41.93
C PHE A 685 21.72 -21.04 -42.81
N LEU A 686 20.88 -20.23 -43.48
CA LEU A 686 19.91 -20.73 -44.46
C LEU A 686 20.57 -21.52 -45.60
N ASP A 687 21.73 -21.07 -46.06
CA ASP A 687 22.51 -21.76 -47.09
C ASP A 687 23.11 -23.11 -46.61
N ALA A 688 23.21 -23.30 -45.29
CA ALA A 688 23.74 -24.50 -44.65
C ALA A 688 22.65 -25.50 -44.23
N LEU A 689 21.37 -25.19 -44.45
CA LEU A 689 20.25 -26.09 -44.14
C LEU A 689 20.16 -27.24 -45.13
N ASP A 690 19.52 -28.32 -44.67
CA ASP A 690 19.11 -29.40 -45.54
C ASP A 690 17.98 -28.95 -46.48
N ALA A 691 17.76 -29.71 -47.56
CA ALA A 691 16.79 -29.34 -48.61
C ALA A 691 15.35 -29.22 -48.08
N ASP A 692 15.02 -29.96 -47.02
CA ASP A 692 13.73 -29.92 -46.33
C ASP A 692 13.62 -28.78 -45.29
N GLY A 693 14.70 -28.03 -45.06
CA GLY A 693 14.76 -26.90 -44.14
C GLY A 693 15.07 -27.26 -42.69
N THR A 694 15.46 -28.52 -42.42
CA THR A 694 16.00 -29.00 -41.15
C THR A 694 17.52 -28.76 -41.06
N SER A 695 18.10 -29.04 -39.90
CA SER A 695 19.55 -28.95 -39.72
C SER A 695 20.09 -29.97 -38.72
N ARG A 696 21.40 -30.22 -38.77
CA ARG A 696 22.10 -31.02 -37.74
C ARG A 696 22.21 -30.33 -36.37
N TRP A 697 21.79 -29.07 -36.28
CA TRP A 697 21.83 -28.24 -35.06
C TRP A 697 20.46 -28.09 -34.40
N ASP A 698 19.46 -28.84 -34.87
CA ASP A 698 18.10 -28.78 -34.37
C ASP A 698 18.05 -29.13 -32.88
N HIS A 699 17.15 -28.45 -32.16
CA HIS A 699 16.96 -28.74 -30.75
C HIS A 699 16.37 -30.15 -30.58
N PRO A 700 16.80 -30.95 -29.58
CA PRO A 700 16.28 -32.30 -29.37
C PRO A 700 14.74 -32.37 -29.24
N ASP A 701 14.15 -31.39 -28.55
CA ASP A 701 12.70 -31.28 -28.35
C ASP A 701 11.97 -30.53 -29.49
N GLN A 702 12.62 -30.21 -30.60
CA GLN A 702 12.00 -29.51 -31.73
C GLN A 702 10.92 -30.40 -32.39
N PRO A 703 9.70 -29.88 -32.62
CA PRO A 703 8.69 -30.61 -33.37
C PRO A 703 9.14 -30.89 -34.82
N ALA A 704 8.85 -32.09 -35.34
CA ALA A 704 9.33 -32.57 -36.64
C ALA A 704 8.94 -31.73 -37.88
N HIS A 705 7.96 -30.82 -37.75
CA HIS A 705 7.49 -29.97 -38.85
C HIS A 705 8.09 -28.56 -38.84
N VAL A 706 8.96 -28.25 -37.87
CA VAL A 706 9.62 -26.95 -37.79
C VAL A 706 10.71 -26.87 -38.86
N THR A 707 10.66 -25.82 -39.67
CA THR A 707 11.74 -25.45 -40.58
C THR A 707 12.40 -24.17 -40.11
N HIS A 708 13.65 -23.95 -40.51
CA HIS A 708 14.41 -22.76 -40.11
C HIS A 708 14.24 -21.56 -41.04
N ARG A 709 13.35 -21.65 -42.03
CA ARG A 709 13.05 -20.54 -42.93
C ARG A 709 12.25 -19.45 -42.20
N PRO A 710 12.57 -18.16 -42.41
CA PRO A 710 11.86 -17.07 -41.77
C PRO A 710 10.42 -16.94 -42.31
N TRP A 711 9.53 -16.39 -41.49
CA TRP A 711 8.12 -16.20 -41.82
C TRP A 711 7.93 -14.97 -42.72
N THR A 712 7.98 -15.18 -44.03
CA THR A 712 7.97 -14.09 -45.02
C THR A 712 6.63 -13.38 -45.14
N ASP A 713 5.54 -14.04 -44.76
CA ASP A 713 4.18 -13.49 -44.72
C ASP A 713 4.00 -12.40 -43.65
N ARG A 714 4.82 -12.43 -42.60
CA ARG A 714 4.79 -11.46 -41.48
C ARG A 714 5.77 -10.31 -41.66
N LEU A 715 6.69 -10.41 -42.63
CA LEU A 715 7.63 -9.34 -42.92
C LEU A 715 6.88 -8.13 -43.49
N ARG A 716 7.27 -6.93 -43.04
CA ARG A 716 6.80 -5.67 -43.64
C ARG A 716 7.27 -5.52 -45.09
N HIS A 717 8.45 -6.05 -45.38
CA HIS A 717 9.06 -6.05 -46.70
C HIS A 717 9.38 -7.50 -47.08
N ARG A 718 8.71 -8.03 -48.11
CA ARG A 718 8.85 -9.45 -48.49
C ARG A 718 10.28 -9.81 -48.93
N ASP A 719 11.02 -8.84 -49.46
CA ASP A 719 12.41 -8.96 -49.89
C ASP A 719 13.43 -8.82 -48.74
N TYR A 720 13.01 -8.78 -47.47
CA TYR A 720 13.90 -8.49 -46.32
C TYR A 720 15.15 -9.36 -46.26
N TYR A 721 15.03 -10.66 -46.54
CA TYR A 721 16.15 -11.60 -46.51
C TYR A 721 16.90 -11.70 -47.85
N GLU A 722 16.35 -11.14 -48.93
CA GLU A 722 16.89 -11.23 -50.29
C GLU A 722 17.62 -9.94 -50.70
N ASN A 723 17.21 -8.80 -50.15
CA ASN A 723 17.73 -7.49 -50.52
C ASN A 723 18.95 -7.12 -49.66
N PRO A 724 20.13 -6.89 -50.26
CA PRO A 724 21.36 -6.56 -49.52
C PRO A 724 21.27 -5.32 -48.63
N ARG A 725 20.31 -4.41 -48.87
CA ARG A 725 20.12 -3.24 -48.01
C ARG A 725 19.77 -3.59 -46.55
N TYR A 726 19.31 -4.82 -46.31
CA TYR A 726 18.96 -5.31 -44.98
C TYR A 726 20.04 -6.16 -44.33
N ASP A 727 21.20 -6.33 -44.96
CA ASP A 727 22.26 -7.23 -44.50
C ASP A 727 22.74 -6.95 -43.07
N ASP A 728 22.72 -5.68 -42.66
CA ASP A 728 23.09 -5.21 -41.31
C ASP A 728 21.89 -5.05 -40.35
N HIS A 729 20.67 -5.33 -40.81
CA HIS A 729 19.49 -5.32 -39.93
C HIS A 729 19.38 -6.65 -39.14
N PRO A 730 18.69 -6.65 -37.99
CA PRO A 730 18.43 -7.87 -37.23
C PRO A 730 17.64 -8.92 -38.00
N ALA A 731 17.99 -10.19 -37.86
CA ALA A 731 17.21 -11.31 -38.37
C ALA A 731 15.91 -11.46 -37.54
N ILE A 732 14.80 -10.98 -38.10
CA ILE A 732 13.45 -11.00 -37.51
C ILE A 732 12.52 -11.99 -38.23
N CYS A 733 11.32 -12.25 -37.69
CA CYS A 733 10.41 -13.30 -38.18
C CYS A 733 11.01 -14.71 -38.08
N VAL A 734 11.90 -14.92 -37.12
CA VAL A 734 12.50 -16.21 -36.77
C VAL A 734 11.85 -16.73 -35.49
N ASN A 735 11.60 -18.03 -35.44
CA ASN A 735 11.06 -18.69 -34.25
C ASN A 735 12.21 -19.05 -33.28
N TRP A 736 11.86 -19.48 -32.06
CA TRP A 736 12.85 -19.79 -31.03
C TRP A 736 13.76 -20.96 -31.44
N TRP A 737 13.20 -21.97 -32.08
CA TRP A 737 13.93 -23.15 -32.54
C TRP A 737 15.01 -22.79 -33.57
N SER A 738 14.70 -21.88 -34.49
CA SER A 738 15.66 -21.32 -35.43
C SER A 738 16.76 -20.50 -34.77
N ALA A 739 16.42 -19.71 -33.77
CA ALA A 739 17.40 -18.94 -33.01
C ALA A 739 18.37 -19.88 -32.26
N TYR A 740 17.85 -20.96 -31.69
CA TYR A 740 18.66 -22.02 -31.06
C TYR A 740 19.59 -22.71 -32.06
N ALA A 741 19.04 -23.21 -33.18
CA ALA A 741 19.82 -23.93 -34.20
C ALA A 741 20.88 -23.02 -34.84
N PHE A 742 20.56 -21.74 -35.07
CA PHE A 742 21.54 -20.75 -35.53
C PHE A 742 22.68 -20.56 -34.51
N ALA A 743 22.35 -20.43 -33.22
CA ALA A 743 23.38 -20.24 -32.20
C ALA A 743 24.33 -21.45 -32.18
N ALA A 744 23.79 -22.67 -32.23
CA ALA A 744 24.58 -23.89 -32.31
C ALA A 744 25.38 -24.01 -33.63
N PHE A 745 24.84 -23.53 -34.76
CA PHE A 745 25.56 -23.41 -36.04
C PHE A 745 26.85 -22.59 -35.91
N GLU A 746 26.81 -21.50 -35.14
CA GLU A 746 27.99 -20.68 -34.86
C GLU A 746 28.84 -21.18 -33.67
N GLY A 747 28.52 -22.35 -33.10
CA GLY A 747 29.23 -22.87 -31.92
C GLY A 747 28.96 -22.07 -30.63
N LYS A 748 27.79 -21.45 -30.55
CA LYS A 748 27.32 -20.58 -29.46
C LYS A 748 26.01 -21.11 -28.87
N ARG A 749 25.38 -20.34 -27.99
CA ARG A 749 24.04 -20.58 -27.43
C ARG A 749 23.23 -19.29 -27.34
N LEU A 750 21.94 -19.40 -27.05
CA LEU A 750 21.13 -18.25 -26.66
C LEU A 750 21.49 -17.81 -25.22
N PRO A 751 21.47 -16.51 -24.91
CA PRO A 751 21.60 -16.04 -23.53
C PRO A 751 20.42 -16.51 -22.69
N THR A 752 20.63 -16.69 -21.39
CA THR A 752 19.50 -16.72 -20.44
C THR A 752 18.94 -15.30 -20.25
N ALA A 753 17.69 -15.17 -19.81
CA ALA A 753 17.11 -13.87 -19.51
C ALA A 753 17.86 -13.12 -18.40
N LEU A 754 18.49 -13.86 -17.47
CA LEU A 754 19.34 -13.28 -16.43
C LEU A 754 20.63 -12.70 -17.01
N GLU A 755 21.35 -13.47 -17.82
CA GLU A 755 22.58 -13.00 -18.49
C GLU A 755 22.28 -11.78 -19.37
N TRP A 756 21.18 -11.83 -20.12
CA TRP A 756 20.77 -10.74 -21.00
C TRP A 756 20.55 -9.44 -20.21
N GLU A 757 19.78 -9.51 -19.12
CA GLU A 757 19.50 -8.33 -18.30
C GLU A 757 20.75 -7.83 -17.59
N ALA A 758 21.55 -8.73 -17.01
CA ALA A 758 22.80 -8.37 -16.35
C ALA A 758 23.77 -7.70 -17.34
N ALA A 759 23.86 -8.17 -18.58
CA ALA A 759 24.66 -7.54 -19.63
C ALA A 759 24.13 -6.16 -20.05
N ALA A 760 22.80 -5.95 -20.01
CA ALA A 760 22.17 -4.67 -20.35
C ALA A 760 22.34 -3.62 -19.23
N ARG A 761 22.23 -4.04 -17.96
CA ARG A 761 22.28 -3.18 -16.77
C ARG A 761 23.70 -2.94 -16.28
N GLY A 762 24.53 -3.97 -16.21
CA GLY A 762 25.74 -3.95 -15.39
C GLY A 762 25.43 -4.09 -13.90
N ALA A 763 26.46 -3.85 -13.07
CA ALA A 763 26.38 -4.07 -11.62
C ALA A 763 25.60 -2.99 -10.85
N ASP A 764 25.31 -1.86 -11.48
CA ASP A 764 24.73 -0.68 -10.84
C ASP A 764 23.20 -0.59 -10.95
N GLY A 765 22.56 -1.55 -11.64
CA GLY A 765 21.12 -1.67 -11.73
C GLY A 765 20.42 -0.57 -12.55
N ARG A 766 21.13 0.17 -13.41
CA ARG A 766 20.55 1.21 -14.29
C ARG A 766 19.28 0.78 -15.05
N LEU A 767 18.39 1.72 -15.35
CA LEU A 767 17.12 1.47 -16.05
C LEU A 767 17.31 1.23 -17.56
N PHE A 768 18.20 2.00 -18.19
CA PHE A 768 18.58 1.86 -19.60
C PHE A 768 20.09 1.55 -19.71
N PRO A 769 20.57 0.97 -20.82
CA PRO A 769 22.00 0.68 -20.99
C PRO A 769 22.91 1.90 -20.76
N TRP A 770 22.41 3.10 -21.05
CA TRP A 770 23.12 4.37 -20.89
C TRP A 770 22.87 5.11 -19.56
N GLY A 771 22.09 4.54 -18.62
CA GLY A 771 21.77 5.17 -17.34
C GLY A 771 20.26 5.27 -17.08
N ASP A 772 19.87 6.10 -16.12
CA ASP A 772 18.47 6.19 -15.67
C ASP A 772 17.63 7.24 -16.41
N ALA A 773 18.27 8.20 -17.07
CA ALA A 773 17.56 9.24 -17.81
C ALA A 773 16.97 8.68 -19.13
N PRO A 774 15.65 8.81 -19.35
CA PRO A 774 15.05 8.41 -20.61
C PRO A 774 15.52 9.33 -21.74
N ASP A 775 15.99 8.75 -22.84
CA ASP A 775 16.48 9.46 -24.02
C ASP A 775 16.02 8.76 -25.30
N THR A 776 14.98 9.31 -25.96
CA THR A 776 14.40 8.74 -27.19
C THR A 776 15.35 8.83 -28.38
N SER A 777 16.41 9.64 -28.32
CA SER A 777 17.44 9.69 -29.37
C SER A 777 18.38 8.49 -29.34
N ARG A 778 18.40 7.74 -28.23
CA ARG A 778 19.27 6.57 -28.01
C ARG A 778 18.58 5.23 -28.27
N VAL A 779 17.28 5.18 -28.55
CA VAL A 779 16.55 3.93 -28.69
C VAL A 779 15.55 3.98 -29.84
N ASN A 780 15.45 2.89 -30.59
CA ASN A 780 14.38 2.70 -31.56
C ASN A 780 13.12 2.17 -30.84
N CYS A 781 12.14 3.03 -30.58
CA CYS A 781 10.88 2.72 -29.88
C CYS A 781 9.72 3.58 -30.42
N ALA A 782 8.48 3.32 -30.00
CA ALA A 782 7.30 4.01 -30.52
C ALA A 782 7.39 5.53 -30.33
N ASP A 783 7.87 6.00 -29.17
CA ASP A 783 8.06 7.41 -28.83
C ASP A 783 9.02 8.11 -29.80
N ALA A 784 10.06 7.41 -30.26
CA ALA A 784 11.00 7.95 -31.24
C ALA A 784 10.36 8.17 -32.63
N TRP A 785 9.39 7.33 -33.02
CA TRP A 785 8.65 7.46 -34.27
C TRP A 785 7.54 8.49 -34.22
N VAL A 786 6.95 8.70 -33.03
CA VAL A 786 5.89 9.67 -32.78
C VAL A 786 6.45 11.07 -32.53
N GLY A 787 7.62 11.19 -31.89
CA GLY A 787 8.28 12.46 -31.59
C GLY A 787 7.86 13.10 -30.26
N HIS A 788 7.08 12.41 -29.44
CA HIS A 788 6.74 12.81 -28.07
C HIS A 788 6.46 11.59 -27.19
N PRO A 789 6.48 11.72 -25.84
CA PRO A 789 6.23 10.61 -24.94
C PRO A 789 4.85 9.96 -25.16
N VAL A 790 4.80 8.62 -25.19
CA VAL A 790 3.59 7.82 -25.35
C VAL A 790 3.33 7.03 -24.07
N VAL A 791 2.51 7.62 -23.19
CA VAL A 791 2.36 7.15 -21.80
C VAL A 791 1.13 6.25 -21.60
N THR A 792 0.24 6.05 -22.57
CA THR A 792 -0.93 5.16 -22.42
C THR A 792 -1.12 4.28 -23.65
N TYR A 793 -1.86 3.18 -23.51
CA TYR A 793 -2.21 2.32 -24.65
C TYR A 793 -3.09 3.08 -25.67
N GLN A 794 -3.99 3.96 -25.22
CA GLN A 794 -4.80 4.78 -26.13
C GLN A 794 -3.96 5.84 -26.84
N ALA A 795 -3.02 6.50 -26.15
CA ALA A 795 -2.07 7.39 -26.79
C ALA A 795 -1.24 6.62 -27.82
N TRP A 796 -0.78 5.41 -27.48
CA TRP A 796 -0.10 4.54 -28.42
C TRP A 796 -0.97 4.19 -29.62
N TYR A 797 -2.22 3.79 -29.41
CA TYR A 797 -3.13 3.44 -30.50
C TYR A 797 -3.44 4.66 -31.40
N ARG A 798 -3.69 5.83 -30.80
CA ARG A 798 -4.00 7.07 -31.53
C ARG A 798 -2.80 7.60 -32.31
N ASP A 799 -1.64 7.66 -31.65
CA ASP A 799 -0.48 8.40 -32.14
C ASP A 799 0.48 7.49 -32.93
N PHE A 800 0.60 6.22 -32.53
CA PHE A 800 1.47 5.25 -33.21
C PHE A 800 0.73 4.40 -34.26
N ALA A 801 -0.46 3.87 -33.97
CA ALA A 801 -1.15 2.92 -34.87
C ALA A 801 -1.72 3.55 -36.17
N GLY A 802 -1.49 4.85 -36.38
CA GLY A 802 -1.73 5.57 -37.64
C GLY A 802 -0.57 5.49 -38.64
N ASP A 803 -0.02 6.64 -39.06
CA ASP A 803 1.06 6.66 -40.06
C ASP A 803 2.45 6.32 -39.49
N ALA A 804 2.67 6.49 -38.19
CA ALA A 804 3.93 6.16 -37.54
C ALA A 804 4.24 4.66 -37.61
N VAL A 805 3.26 3.79 -37.34
CA VAL A 805 3.44 2.32 -37.45
C VAL A 805 3.78 1.87 -38.87
N ARG A 806 3.40 2.62 -39.91
CA ARG A 806 3.76 2.28 -41.31
C ARG A 806 5.23 2.57 -41.61
N ARG A 807 5.80 3.60 -40.98
CA ARG A 807 7.20 3.99 -41.14
C ARG A 807 8.13 3.26 -40.18
N ALA A 808 7.59 2.79 -39.06
CA ALA A 808 8.35 2.10 -38.03
C ALA A 808 8.80 0.70 -38.46
N GLY A 809 10.00 0.33 -38.03
CA GLY A 809 10.59 -0.98 -38.30
C GLY A 809 11.94 -1.14 -37.62
N ALA A 810 12.48 -2.35 -37.70
CA ALA A 810 13.81 -2.64 -37.20
C ALA A 810 14.88 -1.93 -38.05
N THR A 811 15.86 -1.34 -37.38
CA THR A 811 17.00 -0.60 -37.95
C THR A 811 18.31 -1.37 -37.72
N PRO A 812 19.42 -1.06 -38.43
CA PRO A 812 20.72 -1.62 -38.09
C PRO A 812 21.11 -1.31 -36.64
N SER A 813 21.73 -2.27 -35.93
CA SER A 813 22.03 -2.12 -34.49
C SER A 813 23.03 -1.01 -34.14
N ASP A 814 23.72 -0.41 -35.11
CA ASP A 814 24.60 0.76 -34.86
C ASP A 814 23.94 2.11 -35.12
N GLU A 815 22.69 2.15 -35.59
CA GLU A 815 22.01 3.42 -35.91
C GLU A 815 21.80 4.29 -34.65
N ARG A 816 21.81 3.66 -33.47
CA ARG A 816 21.68 4.31 -32.16
C ARG A 816 22.93 4.01 -31.32
N PRO A 817 24.07 4.67 -31.58
CA PRO A 817 25.34 4.33 -30.93
C PRO A 817 25.33 4.53 -29.40
N GLY A 818 24.41 5.37 -28.90
CA GLY A 818 24.18 5.57 -27.46
C GLY A 818 23.47 4.41 -26.76
N ASN A 819 22.88 3.47 -27.50
CA ASN A 819 22.31 2.22 -26.97
C ASN A 819 23.43 1.21 -26.71
N ARG A 820 24.32 1.51 -25.78
CA ARG A 820 25.50 0.69 -25.48
C ARG A 820 25.49 0.33 -24.00
N SER A 821 25.58 -0.96 -23.71
CA SER A 821 25.69 -1.45 -22.34
C SER A 821 27.07 -1.19 -21.74
N PRO A 822 27.25 -1.32 -20.41
CA PRO A 822 28.56 -1.18 -19.76
C PRO A 822 29.65 -2.09 -20.33
N PHE A 823 29.28 -3.23 -20.90
CA PHE A 823 30.18 -4.22 -21.50
C PHE A 823 30.33 -4.05 -23.02
N GLY A 824 29.79 -2.97 -23.60
CA GLY A 824 29.94 -2.65 -25.02
C GLY A 824 28.95 -3.36 -25.95
N VAL A 825 27.94 -4.05 -25.40
CA VAL A 825 26.89 -4.69 -26.17
C VAL A 825 25.93 -3.62 -26.70
N ARG A 826 25.64 -3.65 -27.99
CA ARG A 826 24.83 -2.65 -28.70
C ARG A 826 23.38 -3.07 -28.75
N ASP A 827 22.52 -2.06 -28.71
CA ASP A 827 21.10 -2.14 -29.04
C ASP A 827 20.35 -3.14 -28.15
N MET A 828 20.61 -3.08 -26.84
CA MET A 828 19.99 -3.99 -25.88
C MET A 828 18.51 -3.68 -25.70
N VAL A 829 18.10 -2.41 -25.63
CA VAL A 829 16.69 -2.05 -25.45
C VAL A 829 16.08 -1.50 -26.73
N GLY A 830 14.82 -1.83 -27.01
CA GLY A 830 14.12 -1.42 -28.24
C GLY A 830 14.64 -2.13 -29.50
N ASN A 831 14.34 -1.54 -30.66
CA ASN A 831 14.58 -2.10 -31.99
C ASN A 831 13.84 -3.44 -32.21
N CYS A 832 14.35 -4.55 -31.69
CA CYS A 832 13.64 -5.84 -31.68
C CYS A 832 13.77 -6.54 -30.34
N TRP A 833 12.71 -7.24 -29.95
CA TRP A 833 12.77 -8.23 -28.88
C TRP A 833 13.80 -9.30 -29.20
N GLU A 834 14.47 -9.82 -28.18
CA GLU A 834 15.48 -10.86 -28.37
C GLU A 834 15.14 -12.14 -27.64
N TRP A 835 15.16 -13.26 -28.36
CA TRP A 835 14.99 -14.60 -27.79
C TRP A 835 16.07 -14.94 -26.76
N THR A 836 15.63 -15.55 -25.66
CA THR A 836 16.51 -16.14 -24.63
C THR A 836 16.26 -17.63 -24.51
N SER A 837 17.17 -18.37 -23.87
CA SER A 837 17.00 -19.79 -23.56
C SER A 837 16.05 -20.05 -22.38
N THR A 838 15.61 -19.01 -21.67
CA THR A 838 14.79 -19.13 -20.47
C THR A 838 13.33 -19.42 -20.83
N SER A 839 12.79 -20.54 -20.35
CA SER A 839 11.36 -20.85 -20.33
C SER A 839 10.84 -20.76 -18.89
N LEU A 840 9.57 -20.35 -18.72
CA LEU A 840 8.88 -20.33 -17.43
C LEU A 840 7.89 -21.51 -17.36
N ASP A 841 6.67 -21.28 -16.89
CA ASP A 841 5.68 -22.33 -16.58
C ASP A 841 5.20 -23.13 -17.80
N ASP A 842 5.04 -22.49 -18.97
CA ASP A 842 4.69 -23.17 -20.23
C ASP A 842 5.95 -23.49 -21.05
N PRO A 843 6.30 -24.78 -21.27
CA PRO A 843 7.46 -25.16 -22.07
C PRO A 843 7.35 -24.75 -23.54
N ALA A 844 6.15 -24.42 -24.04
CA ALA A 844 5.93 -23.90 -25.39
C ALA A 844 6.26 -22.40 -25.52
N GLU A 845 6.57 -21.72 -24.42
CA GLU A 845 6.93 -20.30 -24.39
C GLU A 845 8.38 -20.10 -23.93
N ALA A 846 8.97 -19.01 -24.39
CA ALA A 846 10.28 -18.56 -23.95
C ALA A 846 10.23 -17.06 -23.66
N VAL A 847 11.12 -16.63 -22.78
CA VAL A 847 11.30 -15.23 -22.42
C VAL A 847 11.98 -14.51 -23.57
N ILE A 848 11.41 -13.37 -23.95
CA ILE A 848 12.02 -12.37 -24.83
C ILE A 848 12.36 -11.12 -24.01
N CYS A 849 13.47 -10.45 -24.36
CA CYS A 849 13.97 -9.30 -23.61
C CYS A 849 14.10 -8.03 -24.47
N GLY A 850 14.08 -6.87 -23.81
CA GLY A 850 14.51 -5.57 -24.36
C GLY A 850 13.42 -4.69 -24.99
N GLY A 851 12.32 -5.26 -25.45
CA GLY A 851 11.29 -4.50 -26.17
C GLY A 851 11.64 -4.25 -27.65
N SER A 852 10.71 -3.69 -28.41
CA SER A 852 10.87 -3.44 -29.85
C SER A 852 10.52 -2.02 -30.28
N TYR A 853 10.75 -1.71 -31.56
CA TYR A 853 10.48 -0.40 -32.19
C TYR A 853 9.03 0.09 -32.06
N ASP A 854 8.09 -0.81 -31.77
CA ASP A 854 6.67 -0.53 -31.60
C ASP A 854 6.21 -0.51 -30.14
N ASN A 855 7.11 -0.70 -29.17
CA ASN A 855 6.81 -0.51 -27.75
C ASN A 855 7.09 0.93 -27.31
N PRO A 856 6.30 1.50 -26.38
CA PRO A 856 6.57 2.82 -25.83
C PRO A 856 7.83 2.82 -24.96
N MET A 857 8.44 3.98 -24.75
CA MET A 857 9.72 4.17 -24.02
C MET A 857 9.72 3.49 -22.63
N ARG A 858 8.62 3.59 -21.91
CA ARG A 858 8.44 2.95 -20.58
C ARG A 858 8.48 1.41 -20.61
N ALA A 859 8.28 0.82 -21.78
CA ALA A 859 8.27 -0.61 -22.03
C ALA A 859 9.48 -1.08 -22.86
N VAL A 860 10.55 -0.27 -22.91
CA VAL A 860 11.87 -0.62 -23.48
C VAL A 860 12.96 -0.32 -22.46
N GLN A 861 12.92 -1.01 -21.33
CA GLN A 861 13.90 -0.93 -20.25
C GLN A 861 14.75 -2.21 -20.20
N THR A 862 15.88 -2.14 -19.50
CA THR A 862 16.78 -3.29 -19.31
C THR A 862 16.12 -4.47 -18.59
N SER A 863 15.12 -4.20 -17.74
CA SER A 863 14.33 -5.20 -17.02
C SER A 863 13.11 -5.70 -17.79
N THR A 864 12.80 -5.11 -18.96
CA THR A 864 11.65 -5.46 -19.78
C THR A 864 11.75 -6.89 -20.30
N LYS A 865 10.72 -7.68 -20.00
CA LYS A 865 10.57 -9.07 -20.45
C LYS A 865 9.17 -9.31 -20.99
N GLY A 866 9.05 -10.20 -21.96
CA GLY A 866 7.79 -10.74 -22.45
C GLY A 866 7.84 -12.26 -22.55
N LEU A 867 6.69 -12.91 -22.62
CA LEU A 867 6.58 -14.32 -22.99
C LEU A 867 6.13 -14.42 -24.44
N TYR A 868 6.79 -15.26 -25.22
CA TYR A 868 6.42 -15.50 -26.61
C TYR A 868 6.49 -16.99 -26.94
N ARG A 869 5.54 -17.43 -27.77
CA ARG A 869 5.44 -18.84 -28.16
C ARG A 869 6.60 -19.23 -29.06
N LYS A 870 7.30 -20.31 -28.71
CA LYS A 870 8.48 -20.84 -29.43
C LYS A 870 8.20 -21.15 -30.90
N ARG A 871 6.95 -21.48 -31.26
CA ARG A 871 6.52 -21.77 -32.64
C ARG A 871 6.31 -20.55 -33.54
N GLY A 872 6.20 -19.35 -32.97
CA GLY A 872 5.85 -18.13 -33.71
C GLY A 872 7.07 -17.34 -34.17
N GLY A 873 6.96 -16.67 -35.32
CA GLY A 873 7.87 -15.59 -35.75
C GLY A 873 7.16 -14.25 -35.75
N SER A 874 7.85 -13.17 -35.38
CA SER A 874 7.31 -11.80 -35.38
C SER A 874 8.29 -10.86 -36.10
N ASN A 875 7.76 -9.85 -36.79
CA ASN A 875 8.57 -8.80 -37.42
C ASN A 875 9.19 -7.82 -36.39
N ALA A 876 8.98 -8.07 -35.11
CA ALA A 876 9.55 -7.33 -34.00
C ALA A 876 10.41 -8.21 -33.07
N VAL A 877 10.60 -9.51 -33.39
CA VAL A 877 11.37 -10.45 -32.57
C VAL A 877 12.53 -11.01 -33.40
N GLY A 878 13.75 -10.79 -32.90
CA GLY A 878 15.01 -11.36 -33.35
C GLY A 878 15.75 -12.05 -32.20
N PHE A 879 17.08 -12.08 -32.24
CA PHE A 879 17.89 -12.71 -31.21
C PHE A 879 19.36 -12.32 -31.30
N ARG A 880 20.11 -12.63 -30.25
CA ARG A 880 21.58 -12.61 -30.24
C ARG A 880 22.13 -13.88 -29.61
N CYS A 881 23.40 -14.17 -29.91
CA CYS A 881 24.08 -15.34 -29.38
C CYS A 881 25.07 -14.94 -28.28
N VAL A 882 25.41 -15.93 -27.45
CA VAL A 882 26.46 -15.83 -26.45
C VAL A 882 27.36 -17.05 -26.47
N GLN A 883 28.59 -16.89 -25.97
CA GLN A 883 29.58 -17.95 -25.82
C GLN A 883 30.08 -17.97 -24.37
N ASP A 884 30.12 -19.16 -23.77
CA ASP A 884 30.75 -19.34 -22.46
C ASP A 884 32.25 -19.07 -22.54
N VAL A 885 32.80 -18.37 -21.55
CA VAL A 885 34.23 -18.06 -21.46
C VAL A 885 34.79 -18.80 -20.25
N ASP A 886 35.89 -19.53 -20.45
CA ASP A 886 36.61 -20.13 -19.33
C ASP A 886 37.07 -19.02 -18.37
N PRO A 887 36.90 -19.19 -17.04
CA PRO A 887 37.40 -18.21 -16.09
C PRO A 887 38.91 -18.09 -16.29
N VAL A 888 39.36 -16.92 -16.73
CA VAL A 888 40.78 -16.63 -16.89
C VAL A 888 41.43 -16.78 -15.52
N ASP A 889 42.44 -17.65 -15.39
CA ASP A 889 43.33 -17.67 -14.22
C ASP A 889 43.82 -16.23 -14.00
N GLY A 890 43.43 -15.64 -12.87
CA GLY A 890 43.85 -14.28 -12.50
C GLY A 890 45.38 -14.13 -12.54
N PRO A 891 45.91 -12.90 -12.60
CA PRO A 891 47.34 -12.67 -12.74
C PRO A 891 48.08 -13.44 -11.64
N ALA A 892 49.01 -14.30 -12.06
CA ALA A 892 49.86 -15.09 -11.19
C ALA A 892 50.33 -14.23 -10.03
N THR A 893 49.94 -14.63 -8.82
CA THR A 893 50.53 -14.14 -7.58
C THR A 893 52.04 -14.25 -7.73
N THR A 894 52.70 -13.10 -7.85
CA THR A 894 54.16 -13.00 -7.77
C THR A 894 54.59 -13.74 -6.51
N PRO A 895 55.43 -14.78 -6.58
CA PRO A 895 55.85 -15.49 -5.39
C PRO A 895 56.60 -14.51 -4.51
N ALA A 896 56.13 -14.36 -3.27
CA ALA A 896 56.78 -13.58 -2.24
C ALA A 896 58.25 -14.01 -2.16
N ALA A 897 59.15 -13.04 -2.27
CA ALA A 897 60.57 -13.24 -2.07
C ALA A 897 60.79 -13.97 -0.74
N GLY A 898 61.34 -15.18 -0.84
CA GLY A 898 61.62 -16.05 0.29
C GLY A 898 62.51 -15.34 1.31
N THR A 899 62.07 -15.39 2.57
CA THR A 899 62.88 -15.07 3.73
C THR A 899 64.02 -16.07 3.79
N SER A 900 65.26 -15.58 3.64
CA SER A 900 66.47 -16.37 3.82
C SER A 900 66.62 -16.74 5.30
N ALA A 901 66.44 -18.01 5.63
CA ALA A 901 66.93 -18.60 6.87
C ALA A 901 67.48 -20.00 6.57
N THR A 902 68.80 -20.08 6.44
CA THR A 902 69.61 -21.30 6.61
C THR A 902 70.77 -20.88 7.51
N GLU A 903 70.63 -21.17 8.80
CA GLU A 903 71.17 -22.36 9.47
C GLU A 903 72.59 -22.13 9.98
N GLY A 904 72.66 -21.97 11.31
CA GLY A 904 73.90 -22.00 12.07
C GLY A 904 74.53 -23.38 12.01
N THR A 905 75.79 -23.39 11.60
CA THR A 905 76.69 -24.53 11.64
C THR A 905 77.23 -24.71 13.05
N THR A 906 77.20 -25.93 13.60
CA THR A 906 78.35 -26.46 14.36
C THR A 906 78.21 -27.96 14.60
N THR A 907 79.23 -28.71 14.18
CA THR A 907 79.96 -29.66 15.03
C THR A 907 81.25 -30.08 14.31
N ALA A 908 82.33 -29.33 14.57
CA ALA A 908 83.74 -29.73 14.68
C ALA A 908 84.63 -28.49 14.61
#